data_AF-A0A256IG17-F1
#
_entry.id   AF-A0A256IG17-F1
#
_cell.length_a   1.000
_cell.length_b   1.000
_cell.length_c   1.000
_cell.angle_alpha   90.00
_cell.angle_beta   90.00
_cell.angle_gamma   90.00
#
_symmetry.space_group_name_H-M   'P 1'
#
loop_
_entity.id
_entity.type
_entity.pdbx_description
1 polymer ?
#
loop_
_entity_poly.entity_id
_entity_poly.type
_entity_poly.pdbx_seq_one_letter_code
_entity_poly.pdbx_strand_id
1 'polypeptide(L)'
;MLQFPGPVGLELILSIEPKRNDARSTNQSTIDEFIHRTYLPSVNKITKAIQKYVPEECTVERGTLDLSPLGTTPVNASRLHLKNTHVANPVGTSGVDVLATTFNTLRKHSVAFVYQTLFTPAQNDQYTATVRLATYPPQFVFTGREGFAEIVERGHPFDLATTFSKYNFTSNFRGLTDQYWETEYTEKINGEPVASASYTDEKATRYQSTAQTRREANIVKDIVLGKSDYWHMVSANATWDSLLEDELNRFARFSISGPFLPQLTGLVRLRWKTNPWGVVPGRDAPKFYTEEILNTYGSTAPNYGDNDELIHVPDETLANTGSIEHHGHVQSIIDIFTEGGDEIYEITQNSKSLPDIELHTETGEISTIPLTVDASYVSVEAELNNKTKATTTLVNADRAYAMGRHVIFVYDSRKSARLGFTHLSQPYNDNLSDRDDGGVRLYNRTKPVRCPDDRIPVMKGSTTTTWELFGRDRIVARVNDERIAGGTPGGDVGEFSWDTHFYQVVDGVHRVEDADGAVIETYNEQETFTAEWTKIPLPHIPICGNYLHFATVAYRTGEGGIDVYSDPPDWDTPDSAGKMKRHRGCLDTFTEQLICERDDARISSGALQTWAQHYYTAASAHDTPPGSIIVQALPEEIKDAKKGGTNNRNPHYPGYDWVIPPEIDTPHRPGVEEGLTDLTETLTETSVADVEIDTDEAE
;
A
#
# COMPACT_ATOMS: atom_id res chain seq x y z
N MET A 1 1.99 -22.34 -22.41
CA MET A 1 3.46 -22.48 -22.40
C MET A 1 4.07 -21.21 -21.82
N LEU A 2 5.03 -21.36 -20.94
CA LEU A 2 5.71 -20.28 -20.23
C LEU A 2 7.24 -20.48 -20.35
N GLN A 3 7.99 -19.41 -20.60
CA GLN A 3 9.44 -19.42 -20.79
C GLN A 3 10.10 -18.29 -19.99
N PHE A 4 11.20 -18.58 -19.31
CA PHE A 4 11.94 -17.61 -18.50
C PHE A 4 13.42 -18.00 -18.34
N PRO A 5 14.31 -17.08 -17.94
CA PRO A 5 15.66 -17.41 -17.53
C PRO A 5 15.67 -18.24 -16.25
N GLY A 6 16.12 -19.49 -16.31
CA GLY A 6 16.48 -20.27 -15.12
C GLY A 6 17.94 -20.08 -14.74
N PRO A 7 18.46 -20.84 -13.75
CA PRO A 7 19.81 -20.65 -13.21
C PRO A 7 20.94 -20.77 -14.25
N VAL A 8 20.76 -21.60 -15.30
CA VAL A 8 21.82 -21.89 -16.29
C VAL A 8 21.41 -21.55 -17.73
N GLY A 9 20.12 -21.47 -18.01
CA GLY A 9 19.60 -21.33 -19.37
C GLY A 9 18.14 -20.92 -19.41
N LEU A 10 17.48 -21.14 -20.54
CA LEU A 10 16.04 -20.91 -20.66
C LEU A 10 15.29 -22.12 -20.10
N GLU A 11 14.35 -21.88 -19.19
CA GLU A 11 13.38 -22.87 -18.71
C GLU A 11 12.07 -22.77 -19.48
N LEU A 12 11.44 -23.92 -19.71
CA LEU A 12 10.21 -24.06 -20.49
C LEU A 12 9.20 -24.89 -19.69
N ILE A 13 8.05 -24.31 -19.41
CA ILE A 13 6.93 -25.00 -18.74
C ILE A 13 5.76 -25.16 -19.72
N LEU A 14 5.33 -26.41 -19.89
CA LEU A 14 4.16 -26.79 -20.67
C LEU A 14 3.01 -27.17 -19.73
N SER A 15 2.04 -26.26 -19.57
CA SER A 15 0.76 -26.59 -18.94
C SER A 15 -0.24 -27.07 -20.00
N ILE A 16 -0.90 -28.19 -19.74
CA ILE A 16 -2.00 -28.75 -20.54
C ILE A 16 -3.21 -28.88 -19.62
N GLU A 17 -4.15 -27.94 -19.71
CA GLU A 17 -5.44 -28.08 -19.05
C GLU A 17 -6.34 -29.03 -19.86
N PRO A 18 -6.80 -30.16 -19.30
CA PRO A 18 -7.87 -30.92 -19.92
C PRO A 18 -9.17 -30.11 -19.88
N LYS A 19 -9.86 -29.98 -21.02
CA LYS A 19 -11.13 -29.26 -21.18
C LYS A 19 -12.15 -29.55 -20.06
N ARG A 20 -12.26 -28.62 -19.10
CA ARG A 20 -13.49 -28.09 -18.46
C ARG A 20 -13.11 -27.34 -17.18
N ASN A 21 -13.32 -26.03 -17.16
CA ASN A 21 -14.19 -25.36 -16.20
C ASN A 21 -14.40 -23.93 -16.67
N ASP A 22 -15.66 -23.61 -16.96
CA ASP A 22 -16.06 -22.27 -17.39
C ASP A 22 -15.74 -21.27 -16.28
N ALA A 23 -14.99 -20.24 -16.68
CA ALA A 23 -14.80 -18.94 -16.06
C ALA A 23 -15.58 -18.68 -14.76
N ARG A 24 -14.87 -18.81 -13.63
CA ARG A 24 -14.90 -17.96 -12.41
C ARG A 24 -14.02 -18.63 -11.36
N SER A 25 -12.70 -18.45 -11.44
CA SER A 25 -11.83 -18.68 -10.28
C SER A 25 -11.78 -17.37 -9.50
N THR A 26 -12.82 -17.16 -8.71
CA THR A 26 -12.72 -16.35 -7.49
C THR A 26 -12.37 -17.33 -6.38
N ASN A 27 -11.25 -17.07 -5.71
CA ASN A 27 -10.73 -17.75 -4.52
C ASN A 27 -9.72 -18.85 -4.81
N GLN A 28 -8.62 -18.75 -4.05
CA GLN A 28 -7.69 -19.81 -3.68
C GLN A 28 -8.42 -21.15 -3.57
N SER A 29 -8.41 -21.94 -4.65
CA SER A 29 -8.66 -23.36 -4.54
C SER A 29 -7.45 -23.95 -3.83
N THR A 30 -7.64 -24.42 -2.61
CA THR A 30 -6.62 -25.14 -1.85
C THR A 30 -6.12 -26.32 -2.66
N ILE A 31 -4.82 -26.60 -2.55
CA ILE A 31 -4.12 -27.71 -3.22
C ILE A 31 -4.90 -29.04 -3.08
N ASP A 32 -5.60 -29.23 -1.96
CA ASP A 32 -6.38 -30.44 -1.67
C ASP A 32 -7.64 -30.64 -2.53
N GLU A 33 -8.32 -29.58 -2.99
CA GLU A 33 -9.51 -29.74 -3.85
C GLU A 33 -9.15 -30.11 -5.31
N PHE A 34 -7.94 -29.77 -5.75
CA PHE A 34 -7.46 -30.07 -7.10
C PHE A 34 -7.00 -31.54 -7.22
N ILE A 35 -6.36 -32.07 -6.17
CA ILE A 35 -5.78 -33.43 -6.14
C ILE A 35 -6.86 -34.52 -6.28
N HIS A 36 -8.09 -34.30 -5.83
CA HIS A 36 -9.13 -35.33 -5.82
C HIS A 36 -10.02 -35.41 -7.08
N ARG A 37 -9.97 -34.45 -8.01
CA ARG A 37 -10.89 -34.42 -9.17
C ARG A 37 -10.26 -34.66 -10.54
N THR A 38 -8.94 -34.66 -10.69
CA THR A 38 -8.31 -34.92 -12.00
C THR A 38 -7.91 -36.40 -12.13
N TYR A 39 -8.77 -37.16 -12.79
CA TYR A 39 -8.58 -38.55 -13.22
C TYR A 39 -7.11 -38.91 -13.60
N LEU A 40 -6.40 -39.61 -12.69
CA LEU A 40 -5.07 -40.22 -12.86
C LEU A 40 -4.83 -41.02 -14.17
N PRO A 41 -5.81 -41.72 -14.79
CA PRO A 41 -5.58 -42.51 -16.02
C PRO A 41 -5.25 -41.67 -17.26
N SER A 42 -5.71 -40.42 -17.32
CA SER A 42 -5.59 -39.53 -18.49
C SER A 42 -4.20 -38.87 -18.55
N VAL A 43 -3.62 -38.56 -17.40
CA VAL A 43 -2.35 -37.84 -17.25
C VAL A 43 -1.16 -38.71 -17.68
N ASN A 44 -1.14 -40.01 -17.31
CA ASN A 44 -0.09 -40.94 -17.73
C ASN A 44 -0.04 -41.16 -19.26
N LYS A 45 -1.17 -41.03 -19.96
CA LYS A 45 -1.20 -41.08 -21.43
C LYS A 45 -0.57 -39.84 -22.05
N ILE A 46 -0.74 -38.67 -21.44
CA ILE A 46 -0.15 -37.41 -21.89
C ILE A 46 1.36 -37.44 -21.69
N THR A 47 1.87 -37.85 -20.52
CA THR A 47 3.31 -37.96 -20.27
C THR A 47 3.99 -38.92 -21.26
N LYS A 48 3.40 -40.10 -21.50
CA LYS A 48 3.91 -41.06 -22.50
C LYS A 48 3.84 -40.53 -23.93
N ALA A 49 2.80 -39.77 -24.26
CA ALA A 49 2.68 -39.14 -25.58
C ALA A 49 3.74 -38.05 -25.76
N ILE A 50 4.02 -37.23 -24.75
CA ILE A 50 5.07 -36.21 -24.78
C ILE A 50 6.45 -36.85 -24.88
N GLN A 51 6.76 -37.85 -24.04
CA GLN A 51 8.04 -38.57 -24.07
C GLN A 51 8.35 -39.21 -25.44
N LYS A 52 7.33 -39.53 -26.24
CA LYS A 52 7.52 -40.05 -27.61
C LYS A 52 8.08 -39.00 -28.58
N TYR A 53 7.83 -37.71 -28.35
CA TYR A 53 8.15 -36.63 -29.28
C TYR A 53 9.24 -35.68 -28.77
N VAL A 54 9.63 -35.79 -27.51
CA VAL A 54 10.73 -35.03 -26.92
C VAL A 54 12.04 -35.81 -27.15
N PRO A 55 13.18 -35.16 -27.48
CA PRO A 55 14.48 -35.81 -27.61
C PRO A 55 14.87 -36.63 -26.36
N GLU A 56 15.62 -37.72 -26.54
CA GLU A 56 16.07 -38.59 -25.43
C GLU A 56 16.89 -37.83 -24.37
N GLU A 57 17.49 -36.68 -24.74
CA GLU A 57 18.26 -35.84 -23.82
C GLU A 57 17.40 -35.03 -22.83
N CYS A 58 16.08 -35.02 -23.00
CA CYS A 58 15.18 -34.23 -22.15
C CYS A 58 14.36 -35.14 -21.23
N THR A 59 14.33 -34.77 -19.95
CA THR A 59 13.42 -35.38 -18.96
C THR A 59 12.07 -34.66 -18.98
N VAL A 60 11.00 -35.41 -18.72
CA VAL A 60 9.65 -34.86 -18.57
C VAL A 60 9.24 -35.07 -17.12
N GLU A 61 9.11 -33.97 -16.38
CA GLU A 61 8.78 -33.96 -14.96
C GLU A 61 7.37 -33.37 -14.76
N ARG A 62 6.64 -33.90 -13.76
CA ARG A 62 5.34 -33.38 -13.33
C ARG A 62 5.55 -32.62 -12.03
N GLY A 63 4.86 -31.51 -11.85
CA GLY A 63 5.04 -30.69 -10.67
C GLY A 63 4.09 -29.50 -10.60
N THR A 64 4.20 -28.76 -9.52
CA THR A 64 3.52 -27.48 -9.33
C THR A 64 4.46 -26.34 -9.69
N LEU A 65 3.96 -25.39 -10.50
CA LEU A 65 4.69 -24.16 -10.80
C LEU A 65 4.29 -23.08 -9.80
N ASP A 66 5.27 -22.59 -9.05
CA ASP A 66 5.16 -21.47 -8.15
C ASP A 66 5.63 -20.18 -8.84
N LEU A 67 4.69 -19.25 -8.97
CA LEU A 67 4.91 -17.93 -9.56
C LEU A 67 5.05 -16.83 -8.50
N SER A 68 4.93 -17.14 -7.21
CA SER A 68 5.14 -16.17 -6.13
C SER A 68 6.51 -15.46 -6.17
N PRO A 69 7.62 -16.10 -6.61
CA PRO A 69 8.91 -15.41 -6.71
C PRO A 69 8.90 -14.24 -7.70
N LEU A 70 7.92 -14.17 -8.60
CA LEU A 70 7.80 -13.06 -9.54
C LEU A 70 7.42 -11.74 -8.89
N GLY A 71 7.07 -11.72 -7.60
CA GLY A 71 6.68 -10.51 -6.89
C GLY A 71 5.19 -10.18 -7.01
N THR A 72 4.71 -9.32 -6.11
CA THR A 72 3.29 -8.99 -5.96
C THR A 72 2.87 -7.70 -6.68
N THR A 73 3.82 -6.86 -7.12
CA THR A 73 3.47 -5.71 -7.96
C THR A 73 3.54 -6.05 -9.46
N PRO A 74 2.65 -5.48 -10.29
CA PRO A 74 2.65 -5.76 -11.71
C PRO A 74 3.77 -4.99 -12.44
N VAL A 75 4.48 -5.68 -13.32
CA VAL A 75 5.39 -5.04 -14.30
C VAL A 75 4.66 -4.77 -15.61
N ASN A 76 5.25 -3.96 -16.48
CA ASN A 76 4.68 -3.69 -17.80
C ASN A 76 4.80 -4.95 -18.67
N ALA A 77 3.66 -5.46 -19.15
CA ALA A 77 3.64 -6.59 -20.06
C ALA A 77 3.36 -6.13 -21.49
N SER A 78 4.27 -6.47 -22.41
CA SER A 78 4.03 -6.35 -23.85
C SER A 78 3.08 -7.46 -24.26
N ARG A 79 1.91 -7.11 -24.79
CA ARG A 79 0.98 -8.06 -25.42
C ARG A 79 0.96 -7.86 -26.93
N LEU A 80 1.11 -8.96 -27.69
CA LEU A 80 0.99 -8.90 -29.15
C LEU A 80 -0.47 -8.73 -29.57
N HIS A 81 -0.71 -7.78 -30.45
CA HIS A 81 -1.99 -7.51 -31.09
C HIS A 81 -1.86 -7.63 -32.61
N LEU A 82 -2.92 -8.07 -33.28
CA LEU A 82 -2.96 -8.16 -34.74
C LEU A 82 -3.72 -6.96 -35.32
N LYS A 83 -3.17 -6.33 -36.38
CA LYS A 83 -3.80 -5.17 -37.06
C LYS A 83 -4.77 -5.62 -38.15
N ASN A 84 -5.97 -5.03 -38.17
CA ASN A 84 -6.90 -4.94 -39.30
C ASN A 84 -7.48 -6.21 -39.95
N THR A 85 -6.92 -7.41 -39.76
CA THR A 85 -7.33 -8.60 -40.55
C THR A 85 -7.46 -9.91 -39.78
N HIS A 86 -7.27 -9.93 -38.46
CA HIS A 86 -7.25 -11.13 -37.59
C HIS A 86 -6.26 -12.26 -38.00
N VAL A 87 -5.47 -12.09 -39.06
CA VAL A 87 -4.60 -13.12 -39.65
C VAL A 87 -3.18 -12.60 -39.81
N ALA A 88 -2.22 -13.33 -39.24
CA ALA A 88 -0.80 -13.00 -39.35
C ALA A 88 -0.30 -13.23 -40.79
N ASN A 89 0.68 -12.44 -41.23
CA ASN A 89 1.32 -12.72 -42.52
C ASN A 89 2.02 -14.08 -42.48
N PRO A 90 1.99 -14.86 -43.57
CA PRO A 90 2.60 -16.19 -43.60
C PRO A 90 4.11 -16.15 -43.37
N VAL A 91 4.64 -17.19 -42.71
CA VAL A 91 6.08 -17.38 -42.54
C VAL A 91 6.67 -17.80 -43.90
N GLY A 92 7.44 -16.91 -44.54
CA GLY A 92 8.18 -17.24 -45.77
C GLY A 92 9.28 -18.28 -45.53
N THR A 93 9.84 -18.83 -46.61
CA THR A 93 10.89 -19.88 -46.59
C THR A 93 12.25 -19.41 -46.03
N SER A 94 12.45 -18.11 -45.84
CA SER A 94 13.67 -17.48 -45.29
C SER A 94 13.46 -16.83 -43.92
N GLY A 95 12.39 -17.19 -43.20
CA GLY A 95 11.98 -16.54 -41.97
C GLY A 95 13.08 -16.48 -40.90
N VAL A 96 13.49 -15.27 -40.51
CA VAL A 96 14.25 -15.02 -39.28
C VAL A 96 13.39 -15.42 -38.10
N ASP A 97 13.89 -16.33 -37.25
CA ASP A 97 13.25 -16.72 -35.99
C ASP A 97 13.09 -15.50 -35.07
N VAL A 98 11.86 -14.98 -35.00
CA VAL A 98 11.53 -13.78 -34.22
C VAL A 98 11.68 -14.00 -32.75
N LEU A 99 11.32 -15.18 -32.26
CA LEU A 99 11.41 -15.51 -30.84
C LEU A 99 12.88 -15.61 -30.41
N ALA A 100 13.71 -16.28 -31.21
CA ALA A 100 15.14 -16.32 -30.97
C ALA A 100 15.77 -14.92 -31.02
N THR A 101 15.29 -14.05 -31.91
CA THR A 101 15.75 -12.65 -31.96
C THR A 101 15.37 -11.90 -30.70
N THR A 102 14.10 -11.97 -30.27
CA THR A 102 13.60 -11.36 -29.03
C THR A 102 14.41 -11.80 -27.82
N PHE A 103 14.58 -13.11 -27.62
CA PHE A 103 15.30 -13.61 -26.46
C PHE A 103 16.81 -13.34 -26.50
N ASN A 104 17.42 -13.29 -27.70
CA ASN A 104 18.81 -12.85 -27.82
C ASN A 104 18.98 -11.38 -27.46
N THR A 105 18.00 -10.52 -27.76
CA THR A 105 17.99 -9.12 -27.32
C THR A 105 17.91 -9.06 -25.79
N LEU A 106 16.93 -9.73 -25.17
CA LEU A 106 16.83 -9.81 -23.71
C LEU A 106 18.12 -10.31 -23.07
N ARG A 107 18.77 -11.30 -23.68
CA ARG A 107 20.09 -11.81 -23.25
C ARG A 107 21.22 -10.81 -23.33
N LYS A 108 21.30 -10.03 -24.42
CA LYS A 108 22.35 -9.01 -24.57
C LYS A 108 22.25 -7.92 -23.50
N HIS A 109 21.04 -7.66 -23.01
CA HIS A 109 20.76 -6.67 -21.97
C HIS A 109 20.62 -7.26 -20.56
N SER A 110 20.90 -8.56 -20.37
CA SER A 110 20.78 -9.27 -19.08
C SER A 110 19.42 -9.09 -18.40
N VAL A 111 18.34 -9.09 -19.18
CA VAL A 111 16.99 -8.81 -18.69
C VAL A 111 16.35 -10.07 -18.14
N ALA A 112 15.88 -10.04 -16.89
CA ALA A 112 14.95 -11.04 -16.37
C ALA A 112 13.57 -10.86 -17.02
N PHE A 113 12.96 -11.96 -17.46
CA PHE A 113 11.69 -11.92 -18.18
C PHE A 113 10.85 -13.17 -17.98
N VAL A 114 9.56 -13.03 -18.23
CA VAL A 114 8.62 -14.14 -18.42
C VAL A 114 7.91 -13.93 -19.74
N TYR A 115 8.00 -14.92 -20.62
CA TYR A 115 7.31 -14.97 -21.89
C TYR A 115 6.23 -16.05 -21.85
N GLN A 116 5.00 -15.69 -22.19
CA GLN A 116 3.86 -16.60 -22.15
C GLN A 116 3.19 -16.68 -23.51
N THR A 117 2.85 -17.91 -23.91
CA THR A 117 1.95 -18.18 -25.03
C THR A 117 0.86 -19.16 -24.62
N LEU A 118 -0.38 -18.77 -24.85
CA LEU A 118 -1.57 -19.59 -24.66
C LEU A 118 -2.14 -19.97 -26.02
N PHE A 119 -2.45 -21.26 -26.22
CA PHE A 119 -3.00 -21.78 -27.47
C PHE A 119 -4.28 -22.54 -27.23
N THR A 120 -5.28 -22.30 -28.07
CA THR A 120 -6.48 -23.13 -28.17
C THR A 120 -6.56 -23.71 -29.58
N PRO A 121 -6.63 -25.04 -29.76
CA PRO A 121 -6.83 -25.64 -31.08
C PRO A 121 -8.16 -25.18 -31.69
N ALA A 122 -8.12 -24.82 -32.97
CA ALA A 122 -9.28 -24.49 -33.80
C ALA A 122 -9.41 -25.51 -34.96
N GLN A 123 -10.40 -25.34 -35.85
CA GLN A 123 -10.57 -26.21 -37.02
C GLN A 123 -9.44 -26.01 -38.04
N ASN A 124 -9.17 -27.02 -38.86
CA ASN A 124 -8.24 -26.97 -40.01
C ASN A 124 -6.79 -26.60 -39.65
N ASP A 125 -6.22 -27.22 -38.61
CA ASP A 125 -4.83 -26.99 -38.15
C ASP A 125 -4.51 -25.51 -37.83
N GLN A 126 -5.54 -24.78 -37.40
CA GLN A 126 -5.41 -23.43 -36.87
C GLN A 126 -5.38 -23.45 -35.35
N TYR A 127 -4.78 -22.41 -34.77
CA TYR A 127 -4.73 -22.19 -33.34
C TYR A 127 -5.14 -20.76 -33.05
N THR A 128 -5.91 -20.57 -32.00
CA THR A 128 -6.10 -19.24 -31.42
C THR A 128 -5.00 -19.01 -30.39
N ALA A 129 -4.27 -17.90 -30.53
CA ALA A 129 -3.11 -17.59 -29.71
C ALA A 129 -3.26 -16.28 -28.92
N THR A 130 -2.59 -16.24 -27.78
CA THR A 130 -2.32 -15.03 -26.99
C THR A 130 -0.86 -15.08 -26.57
N VAL A 131 -0.15 -13.96 -26.72
CA VAL A 131 1.30 -13.88 -26.53
C VAL A 131 1.64 -12.65 -25.71
N ARG A 132 2.41 -12.85 -24.63
CA ARG A 132 2.81 -11.81 -23.69
C ARG A 132 4.29 -11.92 -23.32
N LEU A 133 4.91 -10.79 -23.01
CA LEU A 133 6.27 -10.69 -22.48
C LEU A 133 6.28 -9.66 -21.36
N ALA A 134 6.64 -10.09 -20.16
CA ALA A 134 6.92 -9.23 -19.03
C ALA A 134 8.42 -9.17 -18.77
N THR A 135 8.94 -7.98 -18.50
CA THR A 135 10.34 -7.75 -18.10
C THR A 135 10.38 -7.17 -16.69
N TYR A 136 11.30 -7.67 -15.88
CA TYR A 136 11.34 -7.40 -14.43
C TYR A 136 12.38 -6.39 -13.93
N PRO A 137 13.48 -6.07 -14.63
CA PRO A 137 14.42 -5.06 -14.13
C PRO A 137 13.73 -3.70 -13.90
N PRO A 138 13.88 -3.08 -12.71
CA PRO A 138 13.13 -1.88 -12.32
C PRO A 138 13.21 -0.71 -13.31
N GLN A 139 14.36 -0.53 -13.96
CA GLN A 139 14.57 0.53 -14.96
C GLN A 139 13.71 0.40 -16.23
N PHE A 140 12.99 -0.72 -16.39
CA PHE A 140 12.03 -0.94 -17.48
C PHE A 140 10.60 -1.09 -16.95
N VAL A 141 10.33 -0.68 -15.71
CA VAL A 141 9.00 -0.70 -15.11
C VAL A 141 8.48 0.74 -15.04
N PHE A 142 7.45 1.01 -15.82
CA PHE A 142 6.82 2.32 -15.93
C PHE A 142 5.46 2.32 -15.22
N THR A 143 5.22 3.33 -14.40
CA THR A 143 4.00 3.48 -13.58
C THR A 143 3.43 4.90 -13.71
N GLY A 144 2.19 5.08 -13.26
CA GLY A 144 1.55 6.40 -13.24
C GLY A 144 1.37 7.04 -14.62
N ARG A 145 1.23 8.37 -14.64
CA ARG A 145 1.08 9.16 -15.87
C ARG A 145 2.41 9.44 -16.56
N GLU A 146 3.47 9.61 -15.80
CA GLU A 146 4.81 9.91 -16.31
C GLU A 146 5.38 8.70 -17.06
N GLY A 147 5.34 7.51 -16.45
CA GLY A 147 5.73 6.28 -17.12
C GLY A 147 4.83 5.92 -18.30
N PHE A 148 3.54 6.27 -18.24
CA PHE A 148 2.66 6.17 -19.39
C PHE A 148 3.11 7.08 -20.53
N ALA A 149 3.36 8.37 -20.26
CA ALA A 149 3.85 9.32 -21.27
C ALA A 149 5.18 8.88 -21.87
N GLU A 150 6.10 8.35 -21.06
CA GLU A 150 7.38 7.83 -21.54
C GLU A 150 7.20 6.62 -22.49
N ILE A 151 6.34 5.66 -22.14
CA ILE A 151 6.02 4.54 -23.04
C ILE A 151 5.40 5.04 -24.34
N VAL A 152 4.52 6.04 -24.29
CA VAL A 152 3.86 6.59 -25.48
C VAL A 152 4.86 7.27 -26.41
N GLU A 153 5.72 8.13 -25.86
CA GLU A 153 6.66 8.95 -26.62
C GLU A 153 7.90 8.16 -27.10
N ARG A 154 8.47 7.30 -26.24
CA ARG A 154 9.71 6.57 -26.54
C ARG A 154 9.49 5.11 -26.95
N GLY A 155 8.36 4.52 -26.55
CA GLY A 155 8.14 3.09 -26.63
C GLY A 155 8.86 2.32 -25.53
N HIS A 156 8.32 1.15 -25.17
CA HIS A 156 9.00 0.24 -24.25
C HIS A 156 10.21 -0.45 -24.93
N PRO A 157 11.41 -0.48 -24.30
CA PRO A 157 12.61 -1.06 -24.92
C PRO A 157 12.48 -2.54 -25.32
N PHE A 158 11.66 -3.29 -24.57
CA PHE A 158 11.40 -4.72 -24.78
C PHE A 158 9.98 -4.99 -25.30
N ASP A 159 9.58 -4.27 -26.33
CA ASP A 159 8.31 -4.46 -26.99
C ASP A 159 8.35 -5.63 -28.01
N LEU A 160 7.43 -6.59 -27.87
CA LEU A 160 7.28 -7.71 -28.81
C LEU A 160 7.01 -7.24 -30.25
N ALA A 161 6.35 -6.11 -30.46
CA ALA A 161 6.09 -5.60 -31.81
C ALA A 161 7.38 -5.27 -32.58
N THR A 162 8.49 -5.01 -31.88
CA THR A 162 9.79 -4.71 -32.51
C THR A 162 10.26 -5.83 -33.44
N THR A 163 10.11 -7.09 -33.02
CA THR A 163 10.51 -8.25 -33.84
C THR A 163 9.35 -8.85 -34.63
N PHE A 164 8.12 -8.75 -34.11
CA PHE A 164 6.93 -9.37 -34.71
C PHE A 164 6.23 -8.50 -35.77
N SER A 165 6.53 -7.21 -35.86
CA SER A 165 5.86 -6.28 -36.80
C SER A 165 5.86 -6.72 -38.27
N LYS A 166 6.90 -7.43 -38.72
CA LYS A 166 6.98 -7.99 -40.07
C LYS A 166 5.85 -8.98 -40.40
N TYR A 167 5.19 -9.53 -39.39
CA TYR A 167 4.05 -10.44 -39.54
C TYR A 167 2.69 -9.78 -39.30
N ASN A 168 2.61 -8.46 -39.45
CA ASN A 168 1.40 -7.65 -39.21
C ASN A 168 0.98 -7.58 -37.72
N PHE A 169 1.93 -7.80 -36.81
CA PHE A 169 1.71 -7.59 -35.38
C PHE A 169 2.04 -6.17 -34.95
N THR A 170 1.40 -5.75 -33.87
CA THR A 170 1.70 -4.58 -33.05
C THR A 170 1.62 -4.99 -31.60
N SER A 171 1.70 -4.04 -30.67
CA SER A 171 1.48 -4.29 -29.25
C SER A 171 0.61 -3.22 -28.61
N ASN A 172 0.31 -3.42 -27.33
CA ASN A 172 -0.28 -2.41 -26.45
C ASN A 172 0.60 -1.16 -26.27
N PHE A 173 1.92 -1.25 -26.49
CA PHE A 173 2.83 -0.10 -26.33
C PHE A 173 2.85 0.88 -27.51
N ARG A 174 2.05 0.69 -28.58
CA ARG A 174 2.14 1.52 -29.80
C ARG A 174 0.82 2.10 -30.25
N GLY A 175 0.71 3.42 -30.40
CA GLY A 175 -0.34 4.10 -31.19
C GLY A 175 -1.77 3.86 -30.70
N LEU A 176 -2.01 4.02 -29.40
CA LEU A 176 -3.32 3.86 -28.76
C LEU A 176 -3.87 5.17 -28.16
N THR A 177 -3.10 6.25 -28.14
CA THR A 177 -3.24 7.28 -27.09
C THR A 177 -3.68 8.65 -27.57
N ASP A 178 -3.33 9.04 -28.80
CA ASP A 178 -3.45 10.43 -29.30
C ASP A 178 -4.89 10.99 -29.26
N GLN A 179 -5.90 10.12 -29.25
CA GLN A 179 -7.33 10.52 -29.19
C GLN A 179 -7.87 10.72 -27.76
N TYR A 180 -7.08 10.37 -26.75
CA TYR A 180 -7.46 10.36 -25.34
C TYR A 180 -6.50 11.15 -24.45
N TRP A 181 -5.23 11.23 -24.84
CA TRP A 181 -4.14 11.80 -24.07
C TRP A 181 -3.26 12.67 -24.94
N GLU A 182 -2.88 13.81 -24.39
CA GLU A 182 -1.77 14.63 -24.85
C GLU A 182 -0.58 14.30 -23.95
N THR A 183 0.53 13.90 -24.56
CA THR A 183 1.75 13.48 -23.87
C THR A 183 2.92 14.36 -24.29
N GLU A 184 3.82 14.64 -23.34
CA GLU A 184 5.07 15.35 -23.60
C GLU A 184 6.20 14.65 -22.86
N TYR A 185 7.34 14.50 -23.53
CA TYR A 185 8.57 13.98 -22.93
C TYR A 185 9.75 14.86 -23.33
N THR A 186 10.47 15.38 -22.33
CA THR A 186 11.69 16.17 -22.55
C THR A 186 12.89 15.46 -21.94
N GLU A 187 13.80 14.98 -22.80
CA GLU A 187 15.09 14.44 -22.39
C GLU A 187 16.04 15.58 -22.03
N LYS A 188 16.54 15.61 -20.79
CA LYS A 188 17.53 16.61 -20.34
C LYS A 188 18.93 16.00 -20.31
N ILE A 189 19.92 16.72 -20.84
CA ILE A 189 21.33 16.34 -20.67
C ILE A 189 21.74 16.70 -19.23
N ASN A 190 22.05 15.69 -18.40
CA ASN A 190 22.45 15.79 -17.00
C ASN A 190 21.35 16.29 -16.02
N GLY A 191 20.10 15.87 -16.22
CA GLY A 191 19.04 16.05 -15.24
C GLY A 191 17.90 15.05 -15.46
N GLU A 192 17.00 14.93 -14.50
CA GLU A 192 15.87 14.01 -14.61
C GLU A 192 14.98 14.36 -15.82
N PRO A 193 14.57 13.35 -16.61
CA PRO A 193 13.63 13.57 -17.70
C PRO A 193 12.31 14.09 -17.13
N VAL A 194 11.62 14.92 -17.90
CA VAL A 194 10.28 15.39 -17.53
C VAL A 194 9.29 14.79 -18.50
N ALA A 195 8.34 14.02 -17.96
CA ALA A 195 7.25 13.42 -18.71
C ALA A 195 5.92 13.95 -18.17
N SER A 196 4.96 14.23 -19.04
CA SER A 196 3.63 14.64 -18.61
C SER A 196 2.55 14.05 -19.52
N ALA A 197 1.38 13.81 -18.93
CA ALA A 197 0.19 13.36 -19.66
C ALA A 197 -1.05 14.10 -19.15
N SER A 198 -1.81 14.68 -20.07
CA SER A 198 -3.09 15.34 -19.81
C SER A 198 -4.19 14.74 -20.69
N TYR A 199 -5.41 14.73 -20.16
CA TYR A 199 -6.57 14.27 -20.93
C TYR A 199 -6.84 15.21 -22.11
N THR A 200 -7.26 14.63 -23.23
CA THR A 200 -7.87 15.37 -24.34
C THR A 200 -9.39 15.22 -24.29
N ASP A 201 -10.12 16.29 -24.58
CA ASP A 201 -11.59 16.24 -24.70
C ASP A 201 -12.04 16.02 -26.17
N GLU A 202 -11.16 15.59 -27.08
CA GLU A 202 -11.45 15.44 -28.52
C GLU A 202 -12.61 14.48 -28.83
N LYS A 203 -12.76 13.41 -28.06
CA LYS A 203 -13.86 12.44 -28.19
C LYS A 203 -15.15 12.85 -27.48
N ALA A 204 -15.17 13.97 -26.74
CA ALA A 204 -16.39 14.41 -26.09
C ALA A 204 -17.42 14.87 -27.15
N THR A 205 -18.61 14.27 -27.13
CA THR A 205 -19.71 14.62 -28.04
C THR A 205 -20.99 14.88 -27.27
N ARG A 206 -22.06 15.33 -27.96
CA ARG A 206 -23.39 15.48 -27.34
C ARG A 206 -23.96 14.18 -26.76
N TYR A 207 -23.42 13.02 -27.15
CA TYR A 207 -23.86 11.70 -26.70
C TYR A 207 -22.83 10.99 -25.79
N GLN A 208 -21.62 11.54 -25.69
CA GLN A 208 -20.52 10.98 -24.89
C GLN A 208 -19.94 12.09 -24.03
N SER A 209 -20.22 12.03 -22.73
CA SER A 209 -19.77 13.06 -21.79
C SER A 209 -18.25 13.08 -21.63
N THR A 210 -17.70 14.22 -21.22
CA THR A 210 -16.29 14.34 -20.82
C THR A 210 -15.91 13.33 -19.74
N ALA A 211 -16.81 13.05 -18.78
CA ALA A 211 -16.56 12.08 -17.73
C ALA A 211 -16.43 10.64 -18.27
N GLN A 212 -17.25 10.28 -19.26
CA GLN A 212 -17.15 8.99 -19.94
C GLN A 212 -15.86 8.88 -20.77
N THR A 213 -15.52 9.93 -21.51
CA THR A 213 -14.28 10.02 -22.30
C THR A 213 -13.04 9.83 -21.41
N ARG A 214 -13.02 10.45 -20.22
CA ARG A 214 -11.93 10.29 -19.25
C ARG A 214 -11.85 8.90 -18.63
N ARG A 215 -12.98 8.18 -18.47
CA ARG A 215 -12.96 6.78 -18.04
C ARG A 215 -12.32 5.88 -19.08
N GLU A 216 -12.70 6.05 -20.34
CA GLU A 216 -12.07 5.35 -21.46
C GLU A 216 -10.58 5.69 -21.60
N ALA A 217 -10.21 6.97 -21.41
CA ALA A 217 -8.81 7.38 -21.39
C ALA A 217 -7.99 6.64 -20.30
N ASN A 218 -8.55 6.45 -19.10
CA ASN A 218 -7.88 5.66 -18.06
C ASN A 218 -7.74 4.19 -18.45
N ILE A 219 -8.76 3.58 -19.07
CA ILE A 219 -8.67 2.21 -19.60
C ILE A 219 -7.54 2.11 -20.63
N VAL A 220 -7.42 3.09 -21.55
CA VAL A 220 -6.34 3.15 -22.54
C VAL A 220 -4.97 3.25 -21.87
N LYS A 221 -4.83 4.09 -20.84
CA LYS A 221 -3.60 4.20 -20.06
C LYS A 221 -3.21 2.85 -19.45
N ASP A 222 -4.17 2.16 -18.83
CA ASP A 222 -3.93 0.87 -18.18
C ASP A 222 -3.56 -0.24 -19.19
N ILE A 223 -4.18 -0.22 -20.38
CA ILE A 223 -3.82 -1.10 -21.50
C ILE A 223 -2.39 -0.83 -21.97
N VAL A 224 -2.04 0.44 -22.18
CA VAL A 224 -0.69 0.83 -22.64
C VAL A 224 0.35 0.45 -21.60
N LEU A 225 0.10 0.67 -20.31
CA LEU A 225 1.02 0.22 -19.27
C LEU A 225 1.11 -1.32 -19.22
N GLY A 226 0.06 -2.05 -19.57
CA GLY A 226 0.06 -3.51 -19.66
C GLY A 226 0.08 -4.21 -18.30
N LYS A 227 -0.26 -3.52 -17.21
CA LYS A 227 -0.26 -4.08 -15.84
C LYS A 227 -1.36 -5.12 -15.65
N SER A 228 -2.52 -4.93 -16.27
CA SER A 228 -3.60 -5.93 -16.29
C SER A 228 -3.19 -7.20 -17.05
N ASP A 229 -2.41 -7.04 -18.14
CA ASP A 229 -1.89 -8.17 -18.91
C ASP A 229 -0.83 -8.98 -18.16
N TYR A 230 -0.07 -8.35 -17.26
CA TYR A 230 0.78 -9.06 -16.30
C TYR A 230 -0.06 -9.98 -15.40
N TRP A 231 -1.14 -9.48 -14.81
CA TRP A 231 -2.01 -10.31 -13.95
C TRP A 231 -2.70 -11.44 -14.72
N HIS A 232 -3.14 -11.16 -15.94
CA HIS A 232 -3.64 -12.20 -16.84
C HIS A 232 -2.56 -13.22 -17.21
N MET A 233 -1.28 -12.81 -17.28
CA MET A 233 -0.18 -13.71 -17.51
C MET A 233 0.04 -14.64 -16.31
N VAL A 234 0.10 -14.12 -15.09
CA VAL A 234 0.31 -14.91 -13.86
C VAL A 234 -0.85 -15.91 -13.63
N SER A 235 -2.08 -15.53 -13.98
CA SER A 235 -3.26 -16.39 -13.87
C SER A 235 -3.52 -17.30 -15.09
N ALA A 236 -2.63 -17.27 -16.10
CA ALA A 236 -2.83 -17.95 -17.39
C ALA A 236 -4.18 -17.62 -18.08
N ASN A 237 -4.74 -16.45 -17.79
CA ASN A 237 -6.01 -15.98 -18.32
C ASN A 237 -5.80 -15.35 -19.70
N ALA A 238 -6.60 -15.73 -20.70
CA ALA A 238 -6.53 -15.17 -22.05
C ALA A 238 -7.39 -13.89 -22.26
N THR A 239 -8.16 -13.45 -21.25
CA THR A 239 -9.02 -12.25 -21.31
C THR A 239 -8.28 -11.02 -21.79
N TRP A 240 -9.01 -10.12 -22.47
CA TRP A 240 -8.53 -8.83 -22.97
C TRP A 240 -9.63 -7.79 -22.83
N ASP A 241 -9.24 -6.52 -22.94
CA ASP A 241 -10.18 -5.41 -22.96
C ASP A 241 -10.82 -5.26 -24.35
N SER A 242 -12.14 -5.22 -24.43
CA SER A 242 -12.85 -5.15 -25.71
C SER A 242 -12.68 -3.80 -26.41
N LEU A 243 -12.31 -2.74 -25.68
CA LEU A 243 -12.08 -1.40 -26.23
C LEU A 243 -11.06 -1.41 -27.39
N LEU A 244 -10.05 -2.27 -27.30
CA LEU A 244 -9.04 -2.45 -28.35
C LEU A 244 -9.62 -2.97 -29.68
N GLU A 245 -10.58 -3.87 -29.57
CA GLU A 245 -11.26 -4.46 -30.72
C GLU A 245 -12.33 -3.49 -31.25
N ASP A 246 -13.17 -3.00 -30.36
CA ASP A 246 -14.34 -2.17 -30.67
C ASP A 246 -13.97 -0.82 -31.29
N GLU A 247 -12.88 -0.20 -30.83
CA GLU A 247 -12.50 1.14 -31.26
C GLU A 247 -11.24 1.20 -32.13
N LEU A 248 -10.29 0.29 -31.91
CA LEU A 248 -8.95 0.40 -32.49
C LEU A 248 -8.63 -0.71 -33.49
N ASN A 249 -9.57 -1.63 -33.73
CA ASN A 249 -9.44 -2.75 -34.66
C ASN A 249 -8.17 -3.59 -34.40
N ARG A 250 -7.88 -3.82 -33.12
CA ARG A 250 -6.70 -4.53 -32.62
C ARG A 250 -7.11 -5.77 -31.84
N PHE A 251 -6.57 -6.91 -32.27
CA PHE A 251 -6.98 -8.20 -31.72
C PHE A 251 -5.88 -8.78 -30.84
N ALA A 252 -6.15 -8.79 -29.54
CA ALA A 252 -5.26 -9.33 -28.50
C ALA A 252 -5.33 -10.88 -28.39
N ARG A 253 -6.29 -11.47 -29.11
CA ARG A 253 -6.45 -12.90 -29.35
C ARG A 253 -6.65 -13.10 -30.86
N PHE A 254 -5.80 -13.91 -31.47
CA PHE A 254 -5.72 -13.99 -32.93
C PHE A 254 -5.50 -15.41 -33.44
N SER A 255 -5.88 -15.68 -34.68
CA SER A 255 -5.72 -16.98 -35.32
C SER A 255 -4.35 -17.09 -36.00
N ILE A 256 -3.68 -18.22 -35.80
CA ILE A 256 -2.43 -18.57 -36.45
C ILE A 256 -2.53 -19.96 -37.07
N SER A 257 -1.77 -20.18 -38.14
CA SER A 257 -1.65 -21.49 -38.76
C SER A 257 -0.60 -22.35 -38.04
N GLY A 258 -0.73 -23.67 -38.14
CA GLY A 258 0.29 -24.61 -37.64
C GLY A 258 1.74 -24.25 -38.01
N PRO A 259 2.04 -23.88 -39.27
CA PRO A 259 3.39 -23.43 -39.67
C PRO A 259 3.91 -22.17 -38.94
N PHE A 260 3.03 -21.35 -38.36
CA PHE A 260 3.43 -20.16 -37.60
C PHE A 260 3.79 -20.49 -36.14
N LEU A 261 3.32 -21.62 -35.58
CA LEU A 261 3.59 -22.00 -34.19
C LEU A 261 5.07 -21.91 -33.77
N PRO A 262 6.05 -22.37 -34.58
CA PRO A 262 7.46 -22.28 -34.20
C PRO A 262 7.96 -20.84 -33.98
N GLN A 263 7.33 -19.84 -34.60
CA GLN A 263 7.67 -18.43 -34.38
C GLN A 263 7.23 -17.92 -33.00
N LEU A 264 6.34 -18.64 -32.33
CA LEU A 264 5.83 -18.31 -30.99
C LEU A 264 6.33 -19.27 -29.91
N THR A 265 6.67 -20.51 -30.28
CA THR A 265 7.02 -21.59 -29.36
C THR A 265 8.39 -22.22 -29.59
N GLY A 266 9.24 -21.61 -30.43
CA GLY A 266 10.55 -22.15 -30.78
C GLY A 266 11.42 -22.43 -29.55
N LEU A 267 12.10 -23.58 -29.54
CA LEU A 267 13.07 -23.93 -28.52
C LEU A 267 14.36 -23.13 -28.74
N VAL A 268 14.50 -22.00 -28.04
CA VAL A 268 15.70 -21.16 -28.14
C VAL A 268 16.74 -21.62 -27.12
N ARG A 269 17.84 -22.21 -27.60
CA ARG A 269 18.98 -22.58 -26.74
C ARG A 269 19.72 -21.31 -26.31
N LEU A 270 19.48 -20.86 -25.09
CA LEU A 270 20.16 -19.72 -24.47
C LEU A 270 20.86 -20.14 -23.19
N ARG A 271 22.08 -19.62 -23.02
CA ARG A 271 22.85 -19.73 -21.79
C ARG A 271 23.19 -18.34 -21.30
N TRP A 272 23.16 -18.17 -19.98
CA TRP A 272 23.43 -16.90 -19.32
C TRP A 272 24.85 -16.92 -18.76
N LYS A 273 25.56 -15.79 -18.83
CA LYS A 273 26.86 -15.64 -18.15
C LYS A 273 26.67 -15.35 -16.66
N THR A 274 25.67 -14.54 -16.35
CA THR A 274 25.21 -14.15 -15.02
C THR A 274 23.70 -14.38 -14.97
N ASN A 275 23.18 -14.81 -13.82
CA ASN A 275 21.74 -15.01 -13.65
C ASN A 275 21.01 -13.66 -13.81
N PRO A 276 20.11 -13.49 -14.80
CA PRO A 276 19.39 -12.23 -15.00
C PRO A 276 18.54 -11.79 -13.82
N TRP A 277 18.12 -12.72 -12.96
CA TRP A 277 17.33 -12.42 -11.76
C TRP A 277 18.17 -11.82 -10.63
N GLY A 278 19.49 -12.03 -10.63
CA GLY A 278 20.37 -11.53 -9.55
C GLY A 278 20.51 -10.00 -9.49
N VAL A 279 19.93 -9.27 -10.45
CA VAL A 279 19.90 -7.80 -10.49
C VAL A 279 18.47 -7.25 -10.40
N VAL A 280 17.50 -8.09 -10.02
CA VAL A 280 16.11 -7.70 -9.83
C VAL A 280 15.79 -7.76 -8.34
N PRO A 281 15.80 -6.63 -7.62
CA PRO A 281 15.47 -6.59 -6.20
C PRO A 281 14.09 -7.18 -5.92
N GLY A 282 13.97 -7.98 -4.85
CA GLY A 282 12.71 -8.53 -4.37
C GLY A 282 12.05 -9.60 -5.26
N ARG A 283 12.65 -9.99 -6.40
CA ARG A 283 12.07 -10.97 -7.32
C ARG A 283 13.07 -12.01 -7.77
N ASP A 284 12.55 -13.19 -8.04
CA ASP A 284 13.30 -14.37 -8.44
C ASP A 284 12.62 -15.12 -9.58
N ALA A 285 13.36 -16.05 -10.19
CA ALA A 285 12.81 -16.94 -11.19
C ALA A 285 11.64 -17.77 -10.62
N PRO A 286 10.59 -18.05 -11.42
CA PRO A 286 9.58 -19.05 -11.08
C PRO A 286 10.21 -20.37 -10.60
N LYS A 287 9.60 -21.00 -9.60
CA LYS A 287 10.09 -22.26 -9.03
C LYS A 287 9.17 -23.40 -9.43
N PHE A 288 9.73 -24.49 -9.95
CA PHE A 288 8.98 -25.69 -10.28
C PHE A 288 9.27 -26.78 -9.26
N TYR A 289 8.23 -27.24 -8.56
CA TYR A 289 8.33 -28.31 -7.58
C TYR A 289 7.87 -29.62 -8.21
N THR A 290 8.82 -30.48 -8.55
CA THR A 290 8.54 -31.80 -9.11
C THR A 290 7.86 -32.68 -8.06
N GLU A 291 6.74 -33.29 -8.43
CA GLU A 291 6.08 -34.31 -7.61
C GLU A 291 6.94 -35.58 -7.65
N GLU A 292 7.40 -36.02 -6.48
CA GLU A 292 8.06 -37.31 -6.33
C GLU A 292 7.10 -38.40 -6.82
N ILE A 293 7.42 -39.05 -7.95
CA ILE A 293 6.72 -40.26 -8.36
C ILE A 293 7.09 -41.31 -7.33
N LEU A 294 6.31 -41.41 -6.26
CA LEU A 294 6.25 -42.60 -5.42
C LEU A 294 5.92 -43.75 -6.38
N ASN A 295 6.95 -44.49 -6.77
CA ASN A 295 6.83 -45.84 -7.30
C ASN A 295 6.25 -46.72 -6.18
N THR A 296 4.98 -46.52 -5.83
CA THR A 296 4.25 -47.47 -5.01
C THR A 296 3.79 -48.60 -5.92
N TYR A 297 4.77 -49.36 -6.41
CA TYR A 297 4.55 -50.74 -6.77
C TYR A 297 4.22 -51.49 -5.49
N GLY A 298 2.95 -51.86 -5.36
CA GLY A 298 2.42 -52.98 -4.58
C GLY A 298 3.01 -53.25 -3.19
N SER A 299 2.28 -52.86 -2.15
CA SER A 299 1.93 -53.82 -1.10
C SER A 299 0.69 -53.37 -0.36
N THR A 300 -0.31 -54.24 -0.36
CA THR A 300 -1.54 -54.19 0.42
C THR A 300 -1.26 -54.31 1.91
N ALA A 301 -1.58 -53.27 2.70
CA ALA A 301 -2.04 -53.42 4.08
C ALA A 301 -2.81 -52.15 4.51
N PRO A 302 -4.10 -52.26 4.92
CA PRO A 302 -4.79 -51.16 5.56
C PRO A 302 -4.43 -51.15 7.05
N ASN A 303 -3.78 -50.10 7.54
CA ASN A 303 -3.69 -49.84 8.98
C ASN A 303 -4.73 -48.78 9.36
N TYR A 304 -5.72 -49.22 10.11
CA TYR A 304 -6.69 -48.43 10.87
C TYR A 304 -6.15 -48.23 12.31
N GLY A 305 -6.35 -47.03 12.89
CA GLY A 305 -6.15 -46.68 14.31
C GLY A 305 -4.68 -46.58 14.73
N ASP A 306 -4.21 -45.63 15.55
CA ASP A 306 -4.79 -45.02 16.75
C ASP A 306 -4.15 -43.65 17.05
N ASN A 307 -4.82 -42.88 17.91
CA ASN A 307 -4.47 -41.55 18.43
C ASN A 307 -3.03 -41.42 18.93
N ASP A 308 -2.41 -40.24 18.79
CA ASP A 308 -2.06 -39.41 19.94
C ASP A 308 -1.46 -38.04 19.56
N GLU A 309 -1.81 -37.05 20.40
CA GLU A 309 -1.10 -35.79 20.68
C GLU A 309 -1.20 -34.64 19.67
N LEU A 310 -2.32 -33.91 19.79
CA LEU A 310 -2.36 -32.46 19.66
C LEU A 310 -1.21 -31.85 20.48
N ILE A 311 -0.19 -31.34 19.79
CA ILE A 311 0.87 -30.54 20.38
C ILE A 311 0.22 -29.25 20.91
N HIS A 312 0.10 -29.17 22.24
CA HIS A 312 -0.11 -27.93 22.96
C HIS A 312 1.10 -27.02 22.68
N VAL A 313 0.93 -26.06 21.77
CA VAL A 313 1.84 -24.91 21.68
C VAL A 313 1.45 -23.97 22.83
N PRO A 314 2.38 -23.59 23.73
CA PRO A 314 2.07 -22.63 24.79
C PRO A 314 1.77 -21.28 24.15
N ASP A 315 0.53 -20.83 24.33
CA ASP A 315 0.05 -19.52 23.92
C ASP A 315 0.54 -18.49 24.95
N GLU A 316 1.79 -18.08 24.83
CA GLU A 316 2.27 -16.80 25.38
C GLU A 316 2.32 -15.80 24.23
N THR A 317 1.15 -15.49 23.68
CA THR A 317 0.98 -14.32 22.82
C THR A 317 1.14 -13.07 23.68
N LEU A 318 2.35 -12.49 23.64
CA LEU A 318 2.56 -11.09 23.99
C LEU A 318 1.49 -10.28 23.24
N ALA A 319 0.67 -9.52 23.96
CA ALA A 319 -0.50 -8.82 23.42
C ALA A 319 -0.23 -7.79 22.29
N ASN A 320 1.02 -7.68 21.81
CA ASN A 320 1.46 -6.82 20.73
C ASN A 320 1.85 -7.56 19.43
N THR A 321 1.90 -8.90 19.39
CA THR A 321 2.08 -9.61 18.11
C THR A 321 0.74 -9.62 17.35
N GLY A 322 0.67 -8.88 16.25
CA GLY A 322 -0.52 -8.78 15.40
C GLY A 322 -1.04 -10.15 14.92
N SER A 323 -2.26 -10.18 14.37
CA SER A 323 -2.81 -11.42 13.81
C SER A 323 -1.96 -11.95 12.65
N ILE A 324 -2.12 -13.23 12.27
CA ILE A 324 -1.47 -13.81 11.06
C ILE A 324 -1.78 -12.98 9.81
N GLU A 325 -3.01 -12.47 9.72
CA GLU A 325 -3.41 -11.60 8.61
C GLU A 325 -2.64 -10.27 8.63
N HIS A 326 -2.43 -9.67 9.81
CA HIS A 326 -1.67 -8.43 9.99
C HIS A 326 -0.20 -8.62 9.60
N HIS A 327 0.44 -9.72 10.02
CA HIS A 327 1.79 -10.07 9.57
C HIS A 327 1.88 -10.23 8.05
N GLY A 328 0.89 -10.89 7.43
CA GLY A 328 0.82 -11.00 5.97
C GLY A 328 0.67 -9.64 5.27
N HIS A 329 -0.02 -8.68 5.89
CA HIS A 329 -0.15 -7.31 5.38
C HIS A 329 1.15 -6.52 5.55
N VAL A 330 1.80 -6.60 6.71
CA VAL A 330 3.14 -6.03 6.98
C VAL A 330 4.15 -6.50 5.94
N GLN A 331 4.28 -7.82 5.75
CA GLN A 331 5.21 -8.37 4.76
C GLN A 331 4.88 -7.88 3.35
N SER A 332 3.59 -7.82 2.98
CA SER A 332 3.21 -7.31 1.66
C SER A 332 3.58 -5.84 1.43
N ILE A 333 3.58 -5.02 2.49
CA ILE A 333 4.01 -3.62 2.41
C ILE A 333 5.52 -3.57 2.19
N ILE A 334 6.29 -4.32 2.98
CA ILE A 334 7.75 -4.42 2.84
C ILE A 334 8.11 -4.86 1.42
N ASP A 335 7.45 -5.89 0.90
CA ASP A 335 7.67 -6.39 -0.45
C ASP A 335 7.39 -5.30 -1.50
N ILE A 336 6.26 -4.57 -1.39
CA ILE A 336 5.90 -3.51 -2.34
C ILE A 336 6.92 -2.36 -2.32
N PHE A 337 7.34 -1.90 -1.14
CA PHE A 337 8.30 -0.81 -1.02
C PHE A 337 9.72 -1.24 -1.46
N THR A 338 10.14 -2.45 -1.10
CA THR A 338 11.41 -3.03 -1.56
C THR A 338 11.43 -3.20 -3.08
N GLU A 339 10.33 -3.71 -3.67
CA GLU A 339 10.17 -3.83 -5.12
C GLU A 339 10.17 -2.46 -5.82
N GLY A 340 9.69 -1.41 -5.15
CA GLY A 340 9.72 -0.03 -5.63
C GLY A 340 11.08 0.67 -5.50
N GLY A 341 12.07 0.00 -4.89
CA GLY A 341 13.45 0.50 -4.76
C GLY A 341 13.74 1.19 -3.43
N ASP A 342 12.84 1.13 -2.46
CA ASP A 342 13.04 1.71 -1.13
C ASP A 342 13.77 0.75 -0.19
N GLU A 343 14.60 1.33 0.67
CA GLU A 343 15.27 0.62 1.76
C GLU A 343 14.32 0.56 2.96
N ILE A 344 13.72 -0.60 3.20
CA ILE A 344 12.63 -0.76 4.18
C ILE A 344 12.77 -2.07 4.97
N TYR A 345 12.45 -2.03 6.26
CA TYR A 345 12.66 -3.16 7.17
C TYR A 345 11.50 -3.31 8.16
N GLU A 346 11.14 -4.56 8.46
CA GLU A 346 10.26 -4.87 9.59
C GLU A 346 10.97 -4.55 10.91
N ILE A 347 10.26 -3.90 11.83
CA ILE A 347 10.78 -3.67 13.18
C ILE A 347 10.32 -4.79 14.10
N THR A 348 11.29 -5.46 14.72
CA THR A 348 11.01 -6.51 15.71
C THR A 348 10.28 -5.89 16.92
N GLN A 349 9.01 -6.26 17.08
CA GLN A 349 8.19 -5.79 18.18
C GLN A 349 8.73 -6.31 19.52
N ASN A 350 8.77 -5.43 20.53
CA ASN A 350 9.09 -5.80 21.90
C ASN A 350 8.00 -5.24 22.85
N SER A 351 8.26 -5.19 24.16
CA SER A 351 7.32 -4.59 25.11
C SER A 351 7.10 -3.08 24.88
N LYS A 352 7.97 -2.44 24.08
CA LYS A 352 7.85 -1.04 23.68
C LYS A 352 6.95 -0.91 22.47
N SER A 353 6.26 0.22 22.38
CA SER A 353 5.38 0.53 21.27
C SER A 353 6.21 1.08 20.10
N LEU A 354 6.68 0.22 19.21
CA LEU A 354 7.47 0.57 18.02
C LEU A 354 6.59 0.61 16.75
N PRO A 355 6.98 1.36 15.69
CA PRO A 355 6.30 1.25 14.39
C PRO A 355 6.37 -0.19 13.87
N ASP A 356 5.44 -0.56 12.98
CA ASP A 356 5.46 -1.88 12.33
C ASP A 356 6.72 -2.03 11.45
N ILE A 357 7.03 -0.99 10.68
CA ILE A 357 8.05 -0.98 9.63
C ILE A 357 8.81 0.35 9.67
N GLU A 358 10.09 0.34 9.32
CA GLU A 358 10.94 1.53 9.16
C GLU A 358 11.47 1.61 7.73
N LEU A 359 11.33 2.78 7.11
CA LEU A 359 11.88 3.10 5.79
C LEU A 359 13.03 4.09 5.96
N HIS A 360 14.16 3.81 5.34
CA HIS A 360 15.33 4.69 5.29
C HIS A 360 15.41 5.41 3.93
N THR A 361 15.75 6.69 3.97
CA THR A 361 15.96 7.51 2.76
C THR A 361 17.08 8.52 2.98
N GLU A 362 18.09 8.53 2.11
CA GLU A 362 19.20 9.49 2.20
C GLU A 362 18.83 10.88 1.66
N THR A 363 17.98 10.92 0.63
CA THR A 363 17.59 12.16 -0.07
C THR A 363 16.26 12.74 0.44
N GLY A 364 15.54 11.98 1.27
CA GLY A 364 14.17 12.29 1.67
C GLY A 364 13.13 11.84 0.64
N GLU A 365 13.53 11.40 -0.55
CA GLU A 365 12.63 10.87 -1.56
C GLU A 365 12.28 9.41 -1.26
N ILE A 366 11.01 9.06 -1.47
CA ILE A 366 10.51 7.70 -1.38
C ILE A 366 10.14 7.24 -2.79
N SER A 367 10.74 6.15 -3.26
CA SER A 367 10.65 5.69 -4.65
C SER A 367 9.27 5.09 -4.97
N THR A 368 8.66 4.42 -3.99
CA THR A 368 7.39 3.69 -4.19
C THR A 368 6.16 4.59 -4.28
N ILE A 369 6.19 5.75 -3.62
CA ILE A 369 5.07 6.71 -3.59
C ILE A 369 5.59 8.13 -3.85
N PRO A 370 4.82 9.03 -4.50
CA PRO A 370 5.28 10.38 -4.81
C PRO A 370 5.31 11.27 -3.56
N LEU A 371 6.27 11.01 -2.67
CA LEU A 371 6.43 11.67 -1.38
C LEU A 371 7.91 12.00 -1.17
N THR A 372 8.17 13.25 -0.81
CA THR A 372 9.46 13.71 -0.30
C THR A 372 9.27 14.18 1.13
N VAL A 373 10.10 13.69 2.04
CA VAL A 373 10.07 14.02 3.46
C VAL A 373 11.40 14.65 3.88
N ASP A 374 11.35 15.52 4.88
CA ASP A 374 12.54 16.11 5.50
C ASP A 374 13.01 15.24 6.68
N ALA A 375 13.22 13.94 6.43
CA ALA A 375 13.64 12.97 7.45
C ALA A 375 14.39 11.79 6.81
N SER A 376 15.47 11.32 7.44
CA SER A 376 16.22 10.14 6.98
C SER A 376 15.53 8.82 7.30
N TYR A 377 14.59 8.84 8.25
CA TYR A 377 13.81 7.67 8.65
C TYR A 377 12.33 8.02 8.69
N VAL A 378 11.52 7.13 8.12
CA VAL A 378 10.07 7.25 8.03
C VAL A 378 9.43 6.04 8.69
N SER A 379 8.48 6.29 9.59
CA SER A 379 7.69 5.22 10.20
C SER A 379 6.63 4.75 9.20
N VAL A 380 6.47 3.44 9.03
CA VAL A 380 5.42 2.85 8.19
C VAL A 380 4.53 1.95 9.04
N GLU A 381 3.22 2.18 9.01
CA GLU A 381 2.22 1.51 9.85
C GLU A 381 1.24 0.73 8.98
N ALA A 382 1.09 -0.56 9.25
CA ALA A 382 0.26 -1.47 8.49
C ALA A 382 -1.17 -1.51 9.06
N GLU A 383 -2.09 -0.78 8.43
CA GLU A 383 -3.46 -0.63 8.91
C GLU A 383 -4.41 -1.65 8.24
N LEU A 384 -4.46 -2.85 8.81
CA LEU A 384 -5.31 -3.95 8.32
C LEU A 384 -6.66 -4.00 9.05
N ASN A 385 -7.75 -4.30 8.31
CA ASN A 385 -9.07 -4.57 8.88
C ASN A 385 -9.61 -3.45 9.78
N ASN A 386 -9.17 -2.20 9.57
CA ASN A 386 -9.42 -1.09 10.48
C ASN A 386 -10.87 -0.55 10.37
N LYS A 387 -11.85 -1.43 10.59
CA LYS A 387 -13.26 -1.14 10.87
C LYS A 387 -13.43 -0.58 12.29
N THR A 388 -12.39 -0.50 13.10
CA THR A 388 -12.51 -0.27 14.54
C THR A 388 -11.34 0.53 15.13
N LYS A 389 -11.63 1.82 15.39
CA LYS A 389 -11.03 2.78 16.34
C LYS A 389 -9.95 3.73 15.79
N ALA A 390 -10.37 4.98 15.54
CA ALA A 390 -9.52 6.14 15.25
C ALA A 390 -8.30 6.28 16.18
N THR A 391 -8.41 5.84 17.43
CA THR A 391 -7.34 5.96 18.42
C THR A 391 -6.07 5.21 18.08
N THR A 392 -6.12 4.09 17.33
CA THR A 392 -4.89 3.37 16.97
C THR A 392 -4.05 4.21 16.00
N THR A 393 -4.65 4.64 14.89
CA THR A 393 -3.99 5.51 13.90
C THR A 393 -3.46 6.79 14.54
N LEU A 394 -4.27 7.45 15.39
CA LEU A 394 -3.84 8.69 16.04
C LEU A 394 -2.70 8.50 17.05
N VAL A 395 -2.69 7.38 17.79
CA VAL A 395 -1.60 7.04 18.72
C VAL A 395 -0.29 6.78 17.98
N ASN A 396 -0.34 6.08 16.84
CA ASN A 396 0.84 5.84 16.02
C ASN A 396 1.35 7.15 15.39
N ALA A 397 0.45 8.07 15.06
CA ALA A 397 0.84 9.38 14.55
C ALA A 397 1.51 10.24 15.64
N ASP A 398 0.94 10.29 16.85
CA ASP A 398 1.58 10.96 18.01
C ASP A 398 2.98 10.40 18.28
N ARG A 399 3.15 9.07 18.17
CA ARG A 399 4.43 8.39 18.35
C ARG A 399 5.45 8.82 17.31
N ALA A 400 5.08 8.84 16.03
CA ALA A 400 5.98 9.27 14.96
C ALA A 400 6.39 10.75 15.14
N TYR A 401 5.43 11.60 15.52
CA TYR A 401 5.71 12.99 15.86
C TYR A 401 6.70 13.11 17.03
N ALA A 402 6.53 12.32 18.10
CA ALA A 402 7.44 12.30 19.24
C ALA A 402 8.87 11.85 18.86
N MET A 403 9.01 11.04 17.81
CA MET A 403 10.31 10.64 17.22
C MET A 403 10.87 11.69 16.25
N GLY A 404 10.14 12.76 15.95
CA GLY A 404 10.51 13.74 14.93
C GLY A 404 10.52 13.16 13.51
N ARG A 405 9.67 12.15 13.26
CA ARG A 405 9.62 11.42 11.99
C ARG A 405 8.28 11.62 11.28
N HIS A 406 8.32 11.55 9.95
CA HIS A 406 7.11 11.41 9.14
C HIS A 406 6.56 9.99 9.28
N VAL A 407 5.25 9.81 9.14
CA VAL A 407 4.60 8.48 9.18
C VAL A 407 3.76 8.22 7.94
N ILE A 408 3.85 7.01 7.40
CA ILE A 408 3.02 6.51 6.31
C ILE A 408 2.08 5.43 6.86
N PHE A 409 0.78 5.70 6.81
CA PHE A 409 -0.24 4.70 7.13
C PHE A 409 -0.67 3.97 5.86
N VAL A 410 -0.43 2.67 5.79
CA VAL A 410 -0.80 1.85 4.62
C VAL A 410 -2.02 1.00 4.92
N TYR A 411 -3.16 1.42 4.39
CA TYR A 411 -4.44 0.74 4.55
C TYR A 411 -4.64 -0.37 3.51
N ASP A 412 -5.45 -1.37 3.85
CA ASP A 412 -5.81 -2.48 2.97
C ASP A 412 -6.64 -2.09 1.73
N SER A 413 -7.26 -0.90 1.73
CA SER A 413 -8.16 -0.46 0.68
C SER A 413 -8.38 1.06 0.68
N ARG A 414 -8.80 1.61 -0.47
CA ARG A 414 -9.15 3.04 -0.61
C ARG A 414 -10.23 3.48 0.37
N LYS A 415 -11.19 2.61 0.69
CA LYS A 415 -12.27 2.92 1.63
C LYS A 415 -11.74 3.09 3.05
N SER A 416 -10.85 2.20 3.49
CA SER A 416 -10.19 2.28 4.79
C SER A 416 -9.27 3.50 4.88
N ALA A 417 -8.51 3.79 3.81
CA ALA A 417 -7.68 4.99 3.75
C ALA A 417 -8.49 6.29 3.85
N ARG A 418 -9.66 6.39 3.19
CA ARG A 418 -10.54 7.55 3.36
C ARG A 418 -10.91 7.78 4.83
N LEU A 419 -11.22 6.71 5.56
CA LEU A 419 -11.56 6.80 6.97
C LEU A 419 -10.35 7.22 7.82
N GLY A 420 -9.18 6.64 7.56
CA GLY A 420 -7.91 7.03 8.19
C GLY A 420 -7.55 8.49 7.95
N PHE A 421 -7.70 8.95 6.72
CA PHE A 421 -7.54 10.36 6.33
C PHE A 421 -8.48 11.25 7.12
N THR A 422 -9.75 10.89 7.26
CA THR A 422 -10.71 11.63 8.11
C THR A 422 -10.27 11.69 9.57
N HIS A 423 -9.78 10.59 10.15
CA HIS A 423 -9.28 10.60 11.53
C HIS A 423 -8.07 11.53 11.69
N LEU A 424 -7.11 11.51 10.75
CA LEU A 424 -5.92 12.36 10.80
C LEU A 424 -6.23 13.83 10.51
N SER A 425 -7.20 14.13 9.64
CA SER A 425 -7.66 15.49 9.37
C SER A 425 -8.54 16.05 10.49
N GLN A 426 -9.22 15.17 11.23
CA GLN A 426 -10.15 15.49 12.30
C GLN A 426 -9.93 14.52 13.49
N PRO A 427 -8.93 14.76 14.36
CA PRO A 427 -8.51 13.84 15.42
C PRO A 427 -9.45 13.83 16.64
N TYR A 428 -10.72 14.22 16.44
CA TYR A 428 -11.75 14.31 17.45
C TYR A 428 -13.09 13.79 16.88
N ASN A 429 -13.92 13.24 17.77
CA ASN A 429 -15.16 12.56 17.45
C ASN A 429 -16.38 13.48 17.57
N ASP A 430 -16.39 14.59 16.84
CA ASP A 430 -17.46 15.59 16.92
C ASP A 430 -17.81 16.21 15.57
N ASN A 431 -18.99 16.82 15.52
CA ASN A 431 -19.35 17.75 14.46
C ASN A 431 -19.38 19.16 15.07
N LEU A 432 -18.42 20.01 14.68
CA LEU A 432 -18.24 21.33 15.31
C LEU A 432 -19.45 22.24 15.16
N SER A 433 -20.32 22.02 14.15
CA SER A 433 -21.55 22.80 13.98
C SER A 433 -22.58 22.60 15.10
N ASP A 434 -22.44 21.53 15.88
CA ASP A 434 -23.44 21.11 16.87
C ASP A 434 -23.06 21.55 18.30
N ARG A 435 -22.03 22.40 18.44
CA ARG A 435 -21.37 22.75 19.71
C ARG A 435 -21.34 24.26 19.95
N ASP A 436 -22.27 24.76 20.76
CA ASP A 436 -22.33 26.17 21.17
C ASP A 436 -21.30 26.53 22.27
N ASP A 437 -20.71 25.54 22.94
CA ASP A 437 -19.84 25.73 24.12
C ASP A 437 -18.33 25.65 23.83
N GLY A 438 -17.96 25.41 22.57
CA GLY A 438 -16.57 25.35 22.11
C GLY A 438 -15.76 24.16 22.62
N GLY A 439 -16.42 23.10 23.13
CA GLY A 439 -15.77 21.84 23.51
C GLY A 439 -15.81 20.79 22.40
N VAL A 440 -14.82 19.89 22.35
CA VAL A 440 -14.77 18.79 21.38
C VAL A 440 -14.69 17.41 22.02
N ARG A 441 -15.43 16.45 21.47
CA ARG A 441 -15.37 15.04 21.91
C ARG A 441 -14.09 14.36 21.47
N LEU A 442 -13.42 13.71 22.41
CA LEU A 442 -12.23 12.93 22.13
C LEU A 442 -12.57 11.46 21.83
N TYR A 443 -11.67 10.78 21.13
CA TYR A 443 -11.74 9.34 20.97
C TYR A 443 -11.23 8.60 22.22
N ASN A 444 -11.82 7.45 22.53
CA ASN A 444 -11.41 6.60 23.66
C ASN A 444 -10.33 5.60 23.25
N ARG A 445 -9.27 5.49 24.05
CA ARG A 445 -8.23 4.46 23.91
C ARG A 445 -8.75 3.12 24.43
N THR A 446 -8.06 2.04 24.06
CA THR A 446 -8.35 0.68 24.55
C THR A 446 -7.91 0.49 26.00
N LYS A 447 -6.83 1.17 26.41
CA LYS A 447 -6.32 1.14 27.79
C LYS A 447 -7.26 1.92 28.73
N PRO A 448 -7.58 1.39 29.93
CA PRO A 448 -8.36 2.10 30.92
C PRO A 448 -7.52 3.17 31.63
N VAL A 449 -8.19 4.14 32.25
CA VAL A 449 -7.56 5.04 33.21
C VAL A 449 -7.00 4.22 34.37
N ARG A 450 -5.80 4.56 34.82
CA ARG A 450 -5.16 3.97 36.00
C ARG A 450 -4.76 5.10 36.93
N CYS A 451 -5.22 5.03 38.17
CA CYS A 451 -4.85 5.98 39.21
C CYS A 451 -3.43 5.70 39.73
N PRO A 452 -2.78 6.64 40.43
CA PRO A 452 -1.43 6.45 40.99
C PRO A 452 -1.30 5.27 41.96
N ASP A 453 -2.40 4.79 42.52
CA ASP A 453 -2.49 3.63 43.41
C ASP A 453 -2.89 2.32 42.68
N ASP A 454 -2.75 2.30 41.35
CA ASP A 454 -3.08 1.19 40.45
C ASP A 454 -4.58 0.83 40.33
N ARG A 455 -5.46 1.53 41.05
CA ARG A 455 -6.92 1.35 40.92
C ARG A 455 -7.42 1.91 39.58
N ILE A 456 -8.48 1.29 39.05
CA ILE A 456 -9.10 1.67 37.77
C ILE A 456 -10.52 2.19 38.02
N PRO A 457 -10.87 3.43 37.63
CA PRO A 457 -12.25 3.92 37.70
C PRO A 457 -13.22 3.04 36.91
N VAL A 458 -14.36 2.69 37.50
CA VAL A 458 -15.41 1.85 36.90
C VAL A 458 -16.82 2.37 37.17
N MET A 459 -17.71 2.13 36.20
CA MET A 459 -19.14 2.44 36.29
C MET A 459 -19.97 1.18 36.18
N LYS A 460 -21.07 1.12 36.95
CA LYS A 460 -21.98 -0.03 36.93
C LYS A 460 -22.82 -0.03 35.66
N GLY A 461 -22.98 -1.20 35.06
CA GLY A 461 -23.69 -1.43 33.81
C GLY A 461 -22.82 -1.16 32.56
N SER A 462 -23.40 -1.46 31.40
CA SER A 462 -22.82 -1.11 30.10
C SER A 462 -23.00 0.39 29.86
N THR A 463 -21.90 1.14 29.99
CA THR A 463 -21.89 2.60 29.87
C THR A 463 -20.86 3.06 28.84
N THR A 464 -21.08 4.23 28.25
CA THR A 464 -20.12 4.85 27.33
C THR A 464 -19.60 6.12 27.97
N THR A 465 -18.28 6.20 28.14
CA THR A 465 -17.62 7.43 28.57
C THR A 465 -17.41 8.36 27.38
N THR A 466 -17.78 9.63 27.56
CA THR A 466 -17.47 10.71 26.63
C THR A 466 -16.44 11.63 27.29
N TRP A 467 -15.36 11.92 26.58
CA TRP A 467 -14.36 12.91 27.00
C TRP A 467 -14.52 14.18 26.17
N GLU A 468 -14.50 15.34 26.82
CA GLU A 468 -14.65 16.65 26.17
C GLU A 468 -13.46 17.55 26.50
N LEU A 469 -12.83 18.12 25.47
CA LEU A 469 -11.71 19.05 25.59
C LEU A 469 -12.17 20.47 25.26
N PHE A 470 -11.90 21.42 26.15
CA PHE A 470 -12.24 22.85 25.99
C PHE A 470 -10.96 23.66 25.79
N GLY A 471 -10.30 23.43 24.66
CA GLY A 471 -8.98 24.00 24.38
C GLY A 471 -7.98 23.78 25.50
N ARG A 472 -7.29 24.84 25.94
CA ARG A 472 -6.31 24.76 27.05
C ARG A 472 -6.93 24.89 28.44
N ASP A 473 -8.23 25.18 28.55
CA ASP A 473 -8.90 25.42 29.83
C ASP A 473 -9.04 24.12 30.64
N ARG A 474 -9.76 23.14 30.10
CA ARG A 474 -10.12 21.92 30.83
C ARG A 474 -10.44 20.73 29.92
N ILE A 475 -10.32 19.54 30.50
CA ILE A 475 -10.82 18.27 29.97
C ILE A 475 -11.82 17.67 30.98
N VAL A 476 -12.93 17.11 30.48
CA VAL A 476 -14.04 16.59 31.30
C VAL A 476 -14.44 15.19 30.83
N ALA A 477 -14.60 14.25 31.76
CA ALA A 477 -15.18 12.94 31.51
C ALA A 477 -16.67 12.94 31.91
N ARG A 478 -17.51 12.37 31.06
CA ARG A 478 -18.95 12.20 31.29
C ARG A 478 -19.42 10.78 31.05
N VAL A 479 -20.42 10.36 31.81
CA VAL A 479 -21.21 9.14 31.57
C VAL A 479 -22.67 9.52 31.71
N ASN A 480 -23.50 9.19 30.70
CA ASN A 480 -24.91 9.59 30.65
C ASN A 480 -25.10 11.11 30.85
N ASP A 481 -24.24 11.91 30.21
CA ASP A 481 -24.17 13.39 30.31
C ASP A 481 -23.80 13.97 31.68
N GLU A 482 -23.68 13.14 32.72
CA GLU A 482 -23.21 13.54 34.04
C GLU A 482 -21.68 13.58 34.09
N ARG A 483 -21.13 14.65 34.68
CA ARG A 483 -19.68 14.79 34.88
C ARG A 483 -19.23 13.80 35.95
N ILE A 484 -18.25 12.96 35.61
CA ILE A 484 -17.65 11.99 36.54
C ILE A 484 -16.20 12.33 36.91
N ALA A 485 -15.50 13.14 36.11
CA ALA A 485 -14.17 13.65 36.41
C ALA A 485 -13.82 14.85 35.52
N GLY A 486 -12.75 15.58 35.85
CA GLY A 486 -12.15 16.55 34.96
C GLY A 486 -11.03 17.35 35.61
N GLY A 487 -10.17 17.92 34.77
CA GLY A 487 -8.98 18.66 35.19
C GLY A 487 -8.35 19.41 34.03
N THR A 488 -7.07 19.73 34.15
CA THR A 488 -6.31 20.43 33.10
C THR A 488 -5.93 19.47 31.96
N PRO A 489 -5.99 19.87 30.67
CA PRO A 489 -5.69 18.98 29.55
C PRO A 489 -4.29 18.37 29.55
N GLY A 490 -3.29 19.07 30.10
CA GLY A 490 -1.91 18.56 30.22
C GLY A 490 -1.63 17.77 31.49
N GLY A 491 -2.61 17.61 32.38
CA GLY A 491 -2.46 16.85 33.63
C GLY A 491 -2.56 15.34 33.44
N ASP A 492 -2.17 14.58 34.46
CA ASP A 492 -2.44 13.15 34.51
C ASP A 492 -3.94 12.91 34.81
N VAL A 493 -4.68 12.33 33.87
CA VAL A 493 -6.10 11.99 34.07
C VAL A 493 -6.32 10.95 35.17
N GLY A 494 -5.30 10.16 35.52
CA GLY A 494 -5.32 9.24 36.67
C GLY A 494 -5.39 9.96 38.02
N GLU A 495 -4.93 11.21 38.09
CA GLU A 495 -4.95 12.06 39.29
C GLU A 495 -6.25 12.87 39.46
N PHE A 496 -7.20 12.75 38.53
CA PHE A 496 -8.47 13.47 38.64
C PHE A 496 -9.30 12.95 39.83
N SER A 497 -10.18 13.81 40.35
CA SER A 497 -11.22 13.39 41.28
C SER A 497 -12.30 12.64 40.51
N TRP A 498 -12.46 11.36 40.81
CA TRP A 498 -13.40 10.45 40.15
C TRP A 498 -14.64 10.23 41.00
N ASP A 499 -15.80 10.64 40.50
CA ASP A 499 -17.11 10.38 41.09
C ASP A 499 -17.61 8.98 40.64
N THR A 500 -16.79 7.94 40.87
CA THR A 500 -17.01 6.56 40.41
C THR A 500 -16.60 5.54 41.48
N HIS A 501 -16.78 4.24 41.18
CA HIS A 501 -16.16 3.16 41.95
C HIS A 501 -14.80 2.79 41.35
N PHE A 502 -14.04 1.94 42.03
CA PHE A 502 -12.68 1.56 41.65
C PHE A 502 -12.53 0.05 41.54
N TYR A 503 -11.83 -0.42 40.52
CA TYR A 503 -11.51 -1.81 40.28
C TYR A 503 -10.04 -2.09 40.54
N GLN A 504 -9.75 -3.22 41.19
CA GLN A 504 -8.40 -3.77 41.32
C GLN A 504 -8.41 -5.30 41.39
N VAL A 505 -7.25 -5.92 41.14
CA VAL A 505 -7.05 -7.37 41.30
C VAL A 505 -6.15 -7.61 42.49
N VAL A 506 -6.64 -8.36 43.48
CA VAL A 506 -5.90 -8.70 44.70
C VAL A 506 -6.02 -10.20 44.95
N ASP A 507 -4.88 -10.89 45.00
CA ASP A 507 -4.79 -12.35 45.17
C ASP A 507 -5.61 -13.14 44.13
N GLY A 508 -5.63 -12.66 42.88
CA GLY A 508 -6.40 -13.27 41.79
C GLY A 508 -7.92 -13.01 41.86
N VAL A 509 -8.39 -12.22 42.82
CA VAL A 509 -9.81 -11.82 42.96
C VAL A 509 -10.01 -10.41 42.42
N HIS A 510 -11.00 -10.24 41.56
CA HIS A 510 -11.43 -8.96 41.02
C HIS A 510 -12.31 -8.24 42.04
N ARG A 511 -11.89 -7.08 42.55
CA ARG A 511 -12.61 -6.32 43.58
C ARG A 511 -13.10 -4.99 43.01
N VAL A 512 -14.32 -4.62 43.37
CA VAL A 512 -14.86 -3.28 43.18
C VAL A 512 -14.98 -2.60 44.54
N GLU A 513 -14.43 -1.41 44.65
CA GLU A 513 -14.27 -0.65 45.88
C GLU A 513 -14.84 0.76 45.75
N ASP A 514 -15.25 1.35 46.87
CA ASP A 514 -15.51 2.79 46.94
C ASP A 514 -14.20 3.60 47.00
N ALA A 515 -14.33 4.92 47.06
CA ALA A 515 -13.18 5.82 47.14
C ALA A 515 -12.30 5.56 48.38
N ASP A 516 -12.91 5.14 49.49
CA ASP A 516 -12.26 4.87 50.78
C ASP A 516 -11.60 3.47 50.84
N GLY A 517 -11.76 2.65 49.79
CA GLY A 517 -11.20 1.30 49.68
C GLY A 517 -12.07 0.22 50.33
N ALA A 518 -13.33 0.51 50.66
CA ALA A 518 -14.26 -0.50 51.14
C ALA A 518 -14.76 -1.35 49.96
N VAL A 519 -14.65 -2.67 50.09
CA VAL A 519 -15.07 -3.62 49.06
C VAL A 519 -16.60 -3.64 48.97
N ILE A 520 -17.10 -3.37 47.77
CA ILE A 520 -18.53 -3.37 47.42
C ILE A 520 -18.93 -4.74 46.85
N GLU A 521 -18.18 -5.21 45.85
CA GLU A 521 -18.44 -6.46 45.14
C GLU A 521 -17.11 -7.17 44.81
N THR A 522 -17.14 -8.51 44.74
CA THR A 522 -15.98 -9.34 44.40
C THR A 522 -16.35 -10.38 43.36
N TYR A 523 -15.46 -10.61 42.40
CA TYR A 523 -15.63 -11.59 41.33
C TYR A 523 -14.40 -12.49 41.23
N ASN A 524 -14.63 -13.78 41.00
CA ASN A 524 -13.55 -14.74 40.78
C ASN A 524 -13.08 -14.78 39.32
N GLU A 525 -13.91 -14.30 38.39
CA GLU A 525 -13.65 -14.31 36.95
C GLU A 525 -13.82 -12.92 36.37
N GLN A 526 -12.91 -12.53 35.46
CA GLN A 526 -12.94 -11.22 34.80
C GLN A 526 -14.23 -11.04 33.98
N GLU A 527 -14.74 -12.11 33.34
CA GLU A 527 -15.93 -12.05 32.50
C GLU A 527 -17.17 -11.63 33.29
N THR A 528 -17.33 -12.15 34.51
CA THR A 528 -18.44 -11.77 35.41
C THR A 528 -18.33 -10.30 35.81
N PHE A 529 -17.11 -9.82 36.13
CA PHE A 529 -16.88 -8.41 36.38
C PHE A 529 -17.28 -7.55 35.17
N THR A 530 -16.83 -7.90 33.96
CA THR A 530 -17.12 -7.10 32.75
C THR A 530 -18.58 -7.13 32.31
N ALA A 531 -19.37 -8.12 32.76
CA ALA A 531 -20.81 -8.17 32.52
C ALA A 531 -21.58 -7.13 33.36
N GLU A 532 -21.04 -6.74 34.52
CA GLU A 532 -21.70 -5.83 35.47
C GLU A 532 -21.05 -4.44 35.54
N TRP A 533 -19.78 -4.32 35.19
CA TRP A 533 -18.98 -3.11 35.35
C TRP A 533 -18.20 -2.77 34.08
N THR A 534 -18.21 -1.48 33.74
CA THR A 534 -17.44 -0.92 32.62
C THR A 534 -16.25 -0.12 33.16
N LYS A 535 -15.04 -0.43 32.68
CA LYS A 535 -13.83 0.35 32.97
C LYS A 535 -13.83 1.66 32.20
N ILE A 536 -13.49 2.77 32.85
CA ILE A 536 -13.37 4.06 32.18
C ILE A 536 -12.13 4.06 31.27
N PRO A 537 -12.29 4.28 29.95
CA PRO A 537 -11.16 4.32 29.02
C PRO A 537 -10.36 5.62 29.15
N LEU A 538 -9.06 5.56 28.87
CA LEU A 538 -8.23 6.77 28.68
C LEU A 538 -8.73 7.57 27.46
N PRO A 539 -8.73 8.91 27.53
CA PRO A 539 -8.92 9.73 26.34
C PRO A 539 -7.67 9.66 25.45
N HIS A 540 -7.86 9.79 24.14
CA HIS A 540 -6.78 10.23 23.26
C HIS A 540 -6.84 11.77 23.18
N ILE A 541 -5.82 12.43 23.74
CA ILE A 541 -5.66 13.89 23.70
C ILE A 541 -4.75 14.20 22.52
N PRO A 542 -5.26 14.73 21.39
CA PRO A 542 -4.46 14.92 20.20
C PRO A 542 -3.41 16.02 20.39
N ILE A 543 -2.26 15.88 19.74
CA ILE A 543 -1.19 16.87 19.78
C ILE A 543 -1.47 18.08 18.88
N CYS A 544 -2.39 17.97 17.93
CA CYS A 544 -2.78 19.05 17.04
C CYS A 544 -4.15 18.78 16.42
N GLY A 545 -4.75 19.79 15.79
CA GLY A 545 -6.05 19.65 15.15
C GLY A 545 -6.01 18.98 13.77
N ASN A 546 -4.83 18.76 13.19
CA ASN A 546 -4.67 18.10 11.89
C ASN A 546 -3.26 17.49 11.75
N TYR A 547 -3.19 16.18 11.52
CA TYR A 547 -1.96 15.40 11.47
C TYR A 547 -1.34 15.28 10.07
N LEU A 548 -2.06 15.66 9.01
CA LEU A 548 -1.69 15.40 7.61
C LEU A 548 -0.44 16.17 7.13
N HIS A 549 0.08 17.10 7.94
CA HIS A 549 1.33 17.80 7.65
C HIS A 549 2.60 16.97 7.93
N PHE A 550 2.47 15.87 8.68
CA PHE A 550 3.57 14.92 8.95
C PHE A 550 3.12 13.45 8.83
N ALA A 551 1.91 13.20 8.33
CA ALA A 551 1.36 11.88 8.10
C ALA A 551 0.86 11.77 6.67
N THR A 552 1.24 10.69 5.99
CA THR A 552 0.73 10.32 4.67
C THR A 552 -0.19 9.12 4.79
N VAL A 553 -1.34 9.19 4.11
CA VAL A 553 -2.27 8.08 4.03
C VAL A 553 -2.11 7.41 2.67
N ALA A 554 -1.78 6.13 2.68
CA ALA A 554 -1.67 5.30 1.49
C ALA A 554 -2.60 4.09 1.58
N TYR A 555 -2.87 3.44 0.45
CA TYR A 555 -3.70 2.25 0.42
C TYR A 555 -3.22 1.25 -0.63
N ARG A 556 -3.47 -0.03 -0.35
CA ARG A 556 -3.29 -1.09 -1.34
C ARG A 556 -4.34 -0.97 -2.44
N THR A 557 -3.87 -0.95 -3.68
CA THR A 557 -4.73 -0.94 -4.85
C THR A 557 -5.19 -2.37 -5.17
N GLY A 558 -6.33 -2.50 -5.85
CA GLY A 558 -6.78 -3.80 -6.34
C GLY A 558 -5.83 -4.46 -7.35
N GLU A 559 -4.83 -3.72 -7.83
CA GLU A 559 -3.80 -4.15 -8.76
C GLU A 559 -2.51 -4.61 -8.07
N GLY A 560 -2.47 -4.65 -6.74
CA GLY A 560 -1.32 -5.14 -5.95
C GLY A 560 -0.24 -4.10 -5.65
N GLY A 561 -0.44 -2.83 -6.01
CA GLY A 561 0.47 -1.72 -5.66
C GLY A 561 -0.01 -0.92 -4.44
N ILE A 562 0.70 0.16 -4.13
CA ILE A 562 0.30 1.16 -3.12
C ILE A 562 0.09 2.51 -3.83
N ASP A 563 -0.96 3.22 -3.46
CA ASP A 563 -1.26 4.56 -3.94
C ASP A 563 -1.55 5.51 -2.77
N VAL A 564 -1.26 6.80 -2.94
CA VAL A 564 -1.48 7.82 -1.90
C VAL A 564 -2.92 8.29 -1.96
N TYR A 565 -3.60 8.21 -0.83
CA TYR A 565 -4.93 8.79 -0.70
C TYR A 565 -4.82 10.31 -0.60
N SER A 566 -5.44 11.00 -1.57
CA SER A 566 -5.63 12.45 -1.54
C SER A 566 -7.12 12.79 -1.68
N ASP A 567 -7.54 13.84 -0.99
CA ASP A 567 -8.89 14.42 -1.06
C ASP A 567 -8.75 15.94 -1.17
N PRO A 568 -8.44 16.46 -2.37
CA PRO A 568 -8.18 17.89 -2.56
C PRO A 568 -9.45 18.70 -2.23
N PRO A 569 -9.35 19.73 -1.39
CA PRO A 569 -10.52 20.51 -0.99
C PRO A 569 -10.99 21.42 -2.13
N ASP A 570 -12.27 21.80 -2.10
CA ASP A 570 -12.89 22.64 -3.15
C ASP A 570 -12.21 24.00 -3.35
N TRP A 571 -11.51 24.50 -2.33
CA TRP A 571 -10.76 25.75 -2.42
C TRP A 571 -9.45 25.61 -3.21
N ASP A 572 -8.92 24.39 -3.35
CA ASP A 572 -7.65 24.09 -4.04
C ASP A 572 -7.81 24.17 -5.57
N THR A 573 -7.93 25.41 -6.03
CA THR A 573 -8.21 25.74 -7.42
C THR A 573 -6.96 26.18 -8.16
N PRO A 574 -6.85 25.91 -9.49
CA PRO A 574 -5.71 26.32 -10.29
C PRO A 574 -5.44 27.83 -10.21
N ASP A 575 -4.19 28.24 -10.45
CA ASP A 575 -3.78 29.65 -10.41
C ASP A 575 -4.61 30.59 -11.31
N SER A 576 -5.16 30.06 -12.41
CA SER A 576 -6.06 30.79 -13.32
C SER A 576 -7.38 31.23 -12.69
N ALA A 577 -7.83 30.55 -11.62
CA ALA A 577 -8.99 30.94 -10.82
C ALA A 577 -8.68 32.05 -9.79
N GLY A 578 -7.40 32.40 -9.62
CA GLY A 578 -6.90 33.49 -8.78
C GLY A 578 -6.29 33.01 -7.45
N LYS A 579 -4.96 33.18 -7.29
CA LYS A 579 -4.21 32.78 -6.08
C LYS A 579 -4.83 33.27 -4.77
N MET A 580 -5.22 34.54 -4.69
CA MET A 580 -5.82 35.11 -3.49
C MET A 580 -7.19 34.50 -3.16
N LYS A 581 -7.95 34.06 -4.17
CA LYS A 581 -9.22 33.36 -3.95
C LYS A 581 -8.98 32.00 -3.31
N ARG A 582 -8.00 31.25 -3.79
CA ARG A 582 -7.55 29.97 -3.20
C ARG A 582 -7.09 30.17 -1.75
N HIS A 583 -6.21 31.14 -1.50
CA HIS A 583 -5.72 31.41 -0.15
C HIS A 583 -6.85 31.79 0.81
N ARG A 584 -7.81 32.64 0.39
CA ARG A 584 -8.99 32.97 1.20
C ARG A 584 -9.84 31.74 1.49
N GLY A 585 -10.15 30.93 0.48
CA GLY A 585 -10.92 29.69 0.68
C GLY A 585 -10.22 28.72 1.65
N CYS A 586 -8.90 28.58 1.56
CA CYS A 586 -8.12 27.80 2.52
C CYS A 586 -8.24 28.37 3.94
N LEU A 587 -8.08 29.69 4.10
CA LEU A 587 -8.12 30.30 5.42
C LEU A 587 -9.52 30.32 6.03
N ASP A 588 -10.57 30.47 5.22
CA ASP A 588 -11.95 30.34 5.67
C ASP A 588 -12.15 28.94 6.26
N THR A 589 -11.85 27.87 5.50
CA THR A 589 -11.98 26.48 5.99
C THR A 589 -11.07 26.17 7.18
N PHE A 590 -9.81 26.63 7.16
CA PHE A 590 -8.89 26.48 8.29
C PHE A 590 -9.45 27.11 9.57
N THR A 591 -9.98 28.33 9.47
CA THR A 591 -10.54 29.02 10.64
C THR A 591 -11.83 28.36 11.14
N GLU A 592 -12.71 27.92 10.24
CA GLU A 592 -13.94 27.20 10.59
C GLU A 592 -13.65 25.86 11.30
N GLN A 593 -12.61 25.15 10.88
CA GLN A 593 -12.29 23.82 11.41
C GLN A 593 -11.42 23.84 12.66
N LEU A 594 -10.49 24.80 12.78
CA LEU A 594 -9.41 24.74 13.77
C LEU A 594 -9.39 25.89 14.77
N ILE A 595 -10.20 26.94 14.56
CA ILE A 595 -10.28 28.12 15.45
C ILE A 595 -11.69 28.26 16.00
N CYS A 596 -11.79 28.61 17.28
CA CYS A 596 -13.06 28.92 17.94
C CYS A 596 -12.97 30.24 18.73
N GLU A 597 -14.11 30.85 19.00
CA GLU A 597 -14.19 32.00 19.91
C GLU A 597 -14.14 31.53 21.37
N ARG A 598 -13.37 32.22 22.20
CA ARG A 598 -13.26 31.93 23.64
C ARG A 598 -12.81 33.17 24.41
N ASP A 599 -13.54 33.49 25.47
CA ASP A 599 -13.21 34.59 26.36
C ASP A 599 -11.81 34.42 26.98
N ASP A 600 -11.09 35.53 27.13
CA ASP A 600 -9.73 35.62 27.68
C ASP A 600 -8.64 34.80 26.95
N ALA A 601 -8.98 34.13 25.84
CA ALA A 601 -8.02 33.40 25.00
C ALA A 601 -7.29 34.32 24.01
N ARG A 602 -6.13 33.86 23.54
CA ARG A 602 -5.37 34.53 22.48
C ARG A 602 -4.53 33.55 21.67
N ILE A 603 -4.56 33.70 20.35
CA ILE A 603 -3.65 33.00 19.44
C ILE A 603 -2.53 33.95 19.02
N SER A 604 -1.28 33.53 19.12
CA SER A 604 -0.16 34.34 18.61
C SER A 604 -0.16 34.38 17.08
N SER A 605 0.22 35.51 16.48
CA SER A 605 0.21 35.64 15.02
C SER A 605 1.20 34.68 14.33
N GLY A 606 2.30 34.34 15.00
CA GLY A 606 3.27 33.35 14.51
C GLY A 606 2.68 31.94 14.50
N ALA A 607 2.08 31.50 15.61
CA ALA A 607 1.47 30.16 15.68
C ALA A 607 0.35 30.00 14.64
N LEU A 608 -0.51 31.02 14.47
CA LEU A 608 -1.56 30.98 13.44
C LEU A 608 -0.97 30.81 12.05
N GLN A 609 0.10 31.55 11.72
CA GLN A 609 0.74 31.46 10.41
C GLN A 609 1.35 30.08 10.17
N THR A 610 2.11 29.56 11.15
CA THR A 610 2.74 28.24 11.05
C THR A 610 1.71 27.13 10.83
N TRP A 611 0.64 27.09 11.62
CA TRP A 611 -0.37 26.04 11.50
C TRP A 611 -1.25 26.19 10.26
N ALA A 612 -1.52 27.42 9.80
CA ALA A 612 -2.18 27.64 8.51
C ALA A 612 -1.32 27.18 7.33
N GLN A 613 0.02 27.37 7.42
CA GLN A 613 0.95 26.87 6.42
C GLN A 613 0.99 25.33 6.42
N HIS A 614 1.09 24.69 7.58
CA HIS A 614 1.01 23.23 7.70
C HIS A 614 -0.29 22.67 7.11
N TYR A 615 -1.43 23.29 7.43
CA TYR A 615 -2.72 22.93 6.86
C TYR A 615 -2.75 23.07 5.33
N TYR A 616 -2.20 24.17 4.81
CA TYR A 616 -2.13 24.41 3.36
C TYR A 616 -1.27 23.35 2.65
N THR A 617 -0.06 23.08 3.17
CA THR A 617 0.87 22.08 2.61
C THR A 617 0.26 20.68 2.62
N ALA A 618 -0.47 20.33 3.68
CA ALA A 618 -1.13 19.04 3.79
C ALA A 618 -2.29 18.84 2.81
N ALA A 619 -2.93 19.93 2.37
CA ALA A 619 -4.17 19.90 1.60
C ALA A 619 -4.01 20.31 0.12
N SER A 620 -2.86 20.83 -0.29
CA SER A 620 -2.63 21.37 -1.64
C SER A 620 -1.26 20.98 -2.19
N ALA A 621 -1.20 20.67 -3.48
CA ALA A 621 0.06 20.47 -4.21
C ALA A 621 0.74 21.79 -4.64
N HIS A 622 0.13 22.95 -4.34
CA HIS A 622 0.70 24.25 -4.66
C HIS A 622 1.69 24.75 -3.61
N ASP A 623 2.60 25.64 -4.02
CA ASP A 623 3.50 26.33 -3.10
C ASP A 623 2.74 27.00 -1.95
N THR A 624 3.25 26.78 -0.74
CA THR A 624 2.68 27.31 0.49
C THR A 624 2.82 28.84 0.53
N PRO A 625 1.75 29.61 0.78
CA PRO A 625 1.83 31.06 0.80
C PRO A 625 2.70 31.59 1.96
N PRO A 626 3.42 32.71 1.77
CA PRO A 626 4.18 33.33 2.84
C PRO A 626 3.23 33.92 3.90
N GLY A 627 3.72 34.04 5.14
CA GLY A 627 2.92 34.50 6.28
C GLY A 627 2.22 35.86 6.10
N SER A 628 2.78 36.77 5.29
CA SER A 628 2.13 38.04 4.94
C SER A 628 0.85 37.86 4.13
N ILE A 629 0.79 36.85 3.27
CA ILE A 629 -0.39 36.51 2.46
C ILE A 629 -1.42 35.79 3.33
N ILE A 630 -0.98 34.88 4.21
CA ILE A 630 -1.85 34.25 5.21
C ILE A 630 -2.64 35.31 6.00
N VAL A 631 -1.95 36.32 6.54
CA VAL A 631 -2.60 37.39 7.32
C VAL A 631 -3.59 38.21 6.48
N GLN A 632 -3.34 38.40 5.18
CA GLN A 632 -4.26 39.12 4.29
C GLN A 632 -5.48 38.27 3.89
N ALA A 633 -5.30 36.95 3.82
CA ALA A 633 -6.31 36.00 3.39
C ALA A 633 -7.27 35.55 4.50
N LEU A 634 -6.96 35.82 5.77
CA LEU A 634 -7.84 35.56 6.90
C LEU A 634 -9.26 36.17 6.71
N PRO A 635 -10.29 35.59 7.34
CA PRO A 635 -11.61 36.23 7.45
C PRO A 635 -11.53 37.63 8.06
N GLU A 636 -12.40 38.55 7.62
CA GLU A 636 -12.38 39.96 8.09
C GLU A 636 -12.53 40.07 9.61
N GLU A 637 -13.40 39.26 10.21
CA GLU A 637 -13.66 39.26 11.66
C GLU A 637 -12.40 38.98 12.48
N ILE A 638 -11.62 37.96 12.08
CA ILE A 638 -10.35 37.60 12.73
C ILE A 638 -9.27 38.66 12.45
N LYS A 639 -9.25 39.24 11.24
CA LYS A 639 -8.29 40.31 10.90
C LYS A 639 -8.51 41.55 11.75
N ASP A 640 -9.75 41.95 11.97
CA ASP A 640 -10.13 43.13 12.76
C ASP A 640 -9.83 42.95 14.26
N ALA A 641 -9.90 41.72 14.76
CA ALA A 641 -9.57 41.40 16.14
C ALA A 641 -8.08 41.56 16.47
N LYS A 642 -7.19 41.46 15.47
CA LYS A 642 -5.73 41.46 15.65
C LYS A 642 -5.25 42.65 16.49
N LYS A 643 -4.49 42.37 17.56
CA LYS A 643 -3.82 43.37 18.41
C LYS A 643 -2.30 43.26 18.30
N GLY A 644 -1.64 44.42 18.28
CA GLY A 644 -0.18 44.55 18.17
C GLY A 644 0.31 44.74 16.72
N GLY A 645 1.08 45.79 16.50
CA GLY A 645 1.64 46.20 15.19
C GLY A 645 2.54 47.44 15.32
N THR A 646 3.58 47.48 14.47
CA THR A 646 4.72 48.43 14.31
C THR A 646 5.50 48.89 15.56
N ASN A 647 4.92 48.93 16.76
CA ASN A 647 5.54 49.45 17.98
C ASN A 647 5.29 48.59 19.24
N ASN A 648 4.77 47.36 19.14
CA ASN A 648 4.53 46.49 20.30
C ASN A 648 4.96 45.03 20.04
N ARG A 649 5.60 44.40 21.02
CA ARG A 649 6.54 43.27 20.81
C ARG A 649 5.95 41.88 20.49
N ASN A 650 4.63 41.66 20.45
CA ASN A 650 4.04 40.33 20.14
C ASN A 650 2.60 40.43 19.56
N PRO A 651 2.41 40.37 18.22
CA PRO A 651 1.08 40.40 17.60
C PRO A 651 0.26 39.13 17.90
N HIS A 652 -1.03 39.28 18.21
CA HIS A 652 -1.94 38.20 18.58
C HIS A 652 -3.41 38.50 18.22
N TYR A 653 -4.25 37.47 18.28
CA TYR A 653 -5.69 37.52 18.03
C TYR A 653 -6.43 37.22 19.35
N PRO A 654 -6.86 38.24 20.11
CA PRO A 654 -7.62 38.05 21.36
C PRO A 654 -9.05 37.57 21.07
N GLY A 655 -9.64 36.82 22.01
CA GLY A 655 -11.00 36.28 21.88
C GLY A 655 -11.09 35.02 21.01
N TYR A 656 -9.96 34.55 20.48
CA TYR A 656 -9.86 33.33 19.69
C TYR A 656 -8.93 32.33 20.37
N ASP A 657 -9.27 31.05 20.26
CA ASP A 657 -8.46 29.91 20.69
C ASP A 657 -8.51 28.79 19.65
N TRP A 658 -7.68 27.78 19.85
CA TRP A 658 -7.69 26.57 19.06
C TRP A 658 -8.80 25.63 19.53
N VAL A 659 -9.44 24.97 18.57
CA VAL A 659 -10.36 23.85 18.83
C VAL A 659 -9.59 22.72 19.54
N ILE A 660 -8.50 22.27 18.92
CA ILE A 660 -7.46 21.43 19.54
C ILE A 660 -6.18 22.28 19.63
N PRO A 661 -5.75 22.66 20.83
CA PRO A 661 -4.51 23.37 21.03
C PRO A 661 -3.32 22.56 20.50
N PRO A 662 -2.46 23.15 19.67
CA PRO A 662 -1.24 22.48 19.26
C PRO A 662 -0.34 22.25 20.49
N GLU A 663 0.30 21.09 20.48
CA GLU A 663 1.35 20.62 21.38
C GLU A 663 0.94 20.56 22.86
N ILE A 664 -0.28 20.09 23.19
CA ILE A 664 -0.66 19.81 24.61
C ILE A 664 0.23 18.72 25.17
N ASP A 665 1.17 19.08 26.05
CA ASP A 665 2.02 18.14 26.74
C ASP A 665 1.23 17.41 27.83
N THR A 666 1.17 16.09 27.75
CA THR A 666 0.43 15.24 28.69
C THR A 666 1.23 13.97 28.95
N PRO A 667 1.26 13.46 30.20
CA PRO A 667 1.96 12.20 30.53
C PRO A 667 1.34 10.99 29.82
N HIS A 668 0.15 11.15 29.24
CA HIS A 668 -0.57 10.12 28.48
C HIS A 668 -0.13 10.02 27.02
N ARG A 669 0.78 10.90 26.57
CA ARG A 669 1.38 10.80 25.24
C ARG A 669 2.08 9.44 25.10
N PRO A 670 1.94 8.77 23.95
CA PRO A 670 2.76 7.59 23.67
C PRO A 670 4.23 8.02 23.66
N GLY A 671 4.97 7.64 24.70
CA GLY A 671 6.39 7.98 24.83
C GLY A 671 7.26 7.10 23.93
N VAL A 672 8.26 7.72 23.30
CA VAL A 672 9.47 7.02 22.89
C VAL A 672 10.17 6.62 24.18
N GLU A 673 9.90 5.42 24.71
CA GLU A 673 10.80 4.84 25.72
C GLU A 673 12.16 4.65 25.06
N GLU A 674 13.10 5.56 25.37
CA GLU A 674 14.52 5.57 24.98
C GLU A 674 14.98 4.23 24.42
N GLY A 675 15.12 4.13 23.10
CA GLY A 675 15.47 2.88 22.43
C GLY A 675 16.07 3.01 21.04
N LEU A 676 16.09 4.21 20.45
CA LEU A 676 16.66 4.42 19.11
C LEU A 676 18.15 4.79 19.13
N THR A 677 18.72 5.15 20.29
CA THR A 677 20.17 5.39 20.41
C THR A 677 21.00 4.11 20.51
N ASP A 678 20.44 2.99 20.99
CA ASP A 678 21.23 1.76 21.21
C ASP A 678 21.28 0.84 19.98
N LEU A 679 20.38 1.01 18.99
CA LEU A 679 20.37 0.22 17.75
C LEU A 679 21.32 0.76 16.68
N THR A 680 21.67 2.05 16.72
CA THR A 680 22.66 2.63 15.79
C THR A 680 24.10 2.27 16.18
N GLU A 681 24.39 2.03 17.47
CA GLU A 681 25.70 1.52 17.91
C GLU A 681 25.88 0.01 17.61
N THR A 682 24.82 -0.80 17.66
CA THR A 682 24.92 -2.24 17.35
C THR A 682 24.96 -2.56 15.85
N LEU A 683 24.40 -1.69 14.99
CA LEU A 683 24.51 -1.85 13.53
C LEU A 683 25.84 -1.32 12.98
N THR A 684 26.54 -0.43 13.69
CA THR A 684 27.89 0.03 13.31
C THR A 684 28.99 -0.96 13.69
N GLU A 685 28.78 -1.84 14.68
CA GLU A 685 29.77 -2.86 15.06
C GLU A 685 29.74 -4.14 14.20
N THR A 686 28.79 -4.30 13.26
CA THR A 686 28.76 -5.47 12.36
C THR A 686 29.12 -5.17 10.90
N SER A 687 29.69 -3.98 10.63
CA SER A 687 30.24 -3.64 9.31
C SER A 687 31.78 -3.58 9.34
N VAL A 688 32.40 -4.64 8.80
CA VAL A 688 33.71 -4.68 8.13
C VAL A 688 34.86 -3.88 8.78
N ALA A 689 35.50 -4.46 9.79
CA ALA A 689 36.93 -4.27 10.04
C ALA A 689 37.51 -5.54 10.67
N ASP A 690 38.73 -5.90 10.28
CA ASP A 690 39.55 -7.02 10.74
C ASP A 690 39.27 -8.40 10.11
N VAL A 691 39.36 -8.46 8.78
CA VAL A 691 40.12 -9.55 8.15
C VAL A 691 41.44 -8.94 7.70
N GLU A 692 42.47 -9.08 8.55
CA GLU A 692 43.86 -8.79 8.19
C GLU A 692 44.24 -9.62 6.96
N ILE A 693 44.35 -8.97 5.81
CA ILE A 693 45.03 -9.52 4.64
C ILE A 693 46.52 -9.34 4.90
N ASP A 694 47.14 -10.40 5.40
CA ASP A 694 48.59 -10.48 5.55
C ASP A 694 49.22 -10.55 4.15
N THR A 695 49.86 -9.45 3.75
CA THR A 695 50.63 -9.33 2.50
C THR A 695 52.07 -9.03 2.87
N ASP A 696 52.88 -10.08 2.99
CA ASP A 696 54.08 -10.30 2.18
C ASP A 696 54.98 -11.36 2.84
N GLU A 697 55.20 -12.49 2.16
CA GLU A 697 56.54 -13.04 1.88
C GLU A 697 56.46 -14.31 1.00
N ALA A 698 56.90 -14.15 -0.26
CA ALA A 698 57.66 -15.08 -1.11
C ALA A 698 57.38 -16.61 -1.10
N GLU A 699 56.71 -17.12 -2.15
CA GLU A 699 57.25 -17.99 -3.23
C GLU A 699 56.15 -18.40 -4.23
#